data_AF-A0A1J5T9D3-F1
#
_entry.id   AF-A0A1J5T9D3-F1
#
_cell.length_a   1.000
_cell.length_b   1.000
_cell.length_c   1.000
_cell.angle_alpha   90.00
_cell.angle_beta   90.00
_cell.angle_gamma   90.00
#
_symmetry.space_group_name_H-M   'P 1'
#
loop_
_entity.id
_entity.type
_entity.pdbx_description
1 polymer ?
#
loop_
_entity_poly.entity_id
_entity_poly.type
_entity_poly.pdbx_seq_one_letter_code
_entity_poly.pdbx_strand_id
1 'polypeptide(L)'
;MTTAKTSRNDPCPCGSGKKYKQCCLKHDKSAVSGQADAGAALADTFRAALEHFEAGRLGEAETSCRQILRIEPGQPDVLHLLGVIATQRGRYDDAVALFGDVLKMAPDFAQAHYNLANALKEMGKLDEAAASYRKAISRKPDYVKAHHNLADVLQTQGKLAEAVASYRAALRIDANLADTRYNLGTALYEQGKLDEAIASYRQAIALKPDYAEAYNNLGTALKQQGRLQEAVESFDRATGCEPGHAQAHFNRAVAQHQFKQYRAALESYDQAIALRPDDAVAYYNRGDVLLCLDENRAALDSYDRAIALKPDYAEAYSNRGAVLQDLRRLDEALASFDRAIALKPDHAVAYWNKALFRILTCDFAEGWRLYEWRWKDCQKDQVRDFAQPLWLGERPLAGKTLLIHAEQGLGDVIQFCRYAPMAAELGAHVVLEVQAPLVSLLATLQGNCTVVEKGRALPPFDLHCPVMSLPLAFKTTLASLPAVVPYLHADADKQQAWRRRLGDATQPRIGLVWSGSTTHKNDRNRSIPLQRLEPLLRLPLEFHALQNEIRPDDAAALAGFGQIHLHRDELGDFSETAALVQQMDLVITVDTAVAHLAGAMAKPVWILLPFAPDYRWMLDRSDSPWYPSATLFRQPAPGDWPSVIAEVGRELRSRYAPQETGGQAMTMENPLQHQASPSLQEIDALVALFSQGRLAEAADSARAMTVRFPQYGFGWKALGAVYKQMGRSDDALVPMQKAALLTPGDVEVHYNLGVGLQDMGRLEEAEASYRQALNIDPDYADAHNNLGAVLHGLGRLEAAAASFRRALQINPACMGAQANLDALQQETAQRAAAGGMQQAGGPSSASDNPYRLVDARHGRFLVSPHDVYLGRAVILYGEYGEIEWQFLEQLMQDGKDAVEVGANIGTHTVSMARKLARMGRRLLAVEPQPVVFQNMCANLALNGLLNVVAENAACSDAPGWLTFEAPDYSRENNSGGVSMREDGGGSQRIRSVPLDQLVPGDFDVGLIKIDVEGFEQKVLEGATGTIARCRPAIYLENDRVERSKALIEWLWAAGYKLWWHIPPLFNPGNFAGKSENIYGNVASFNMLALPNETAIAVQGLTPVEDAGAHPLLRRH
;
A
#
# COMPACT_ATOMS: atom_id res chain seq x y z
N MET A 1 35.37 40.90 2.61
CA MET A 1 35.47 42.27 3.18
C MET A 1 36.87 42.47 3.72
N THR A 2 37.42 43.66 3.50
CA THR A 2 38.73 44.17 3.89
C THR A 2 39.11 43.90 5.35
N THR A 3 40.28 43.27 5.59
CA THR A 3 40.89 43.17 6.93
C THR A 3 41.45 44.53 7.35
N ALA A 4 40.79 45.16 8.32
CA ALA A 4 41.24 46.41 8.94
C ALA A 4 42.54 46.18 9.74
N LYS A 5 43.56 47.01 9.51
CA LYS A 5 44.78 47.08 10.34
C LYS A 5 44.44 47.75 11.67
N THR A 6 44.75 47.11 12.80
CA THR A 6 44.58 47.70 14.14
C THR A 6 45.59 48.83 14.38
N SER A 7 45.10 50.00 14.76
CA SER A 7 45.89 51.18 15.12
C SER A 7 46.41 51.13 16.55
N ARG A 8 47.44 51.93 16.88
CA ARG A 8 48.05 52.03 18.23
C ARG A 8 47.07 52.38 19.36
N ASN A 9 45.90 52.93 19.02
CA ASN A 9 44.86 53.32 19.97
C ASN A 9 43.69 52.32 20.07
N ASP A 10 43.74 51.23 19.31
CA ASP A 10 42.68 50.21 19.29
C ASP A 10 42.78 49.31 20.53
N PRO A 11 41.68 48.64 20.92
CA PRO A 11 41.71 47.64 21.98
C PRO A 11 42.73 46.55 21.68
N CYS A 12 43.56 46.19 22.67
CA CYS A 12 44.56 45.14 22.49
C CYS A 12 43.91 43.80 22.09
N PRO A 13 44.39 43.09 21.06
CA PRO A 13 43.90 41.76 20.67
C PRO A 13 43.98 40.71 21.78
N CYS A 14 44.84 40.97 22.79
CA CYS A 14 44.99 40.19 24.01
C CYS A 14 43.75 40.21 24.94
N GLY A 15 42.73 41.02 24.65
CA GLY A 15 41.46 41.04 25.40
C GLY A 15 41.59 41.58 26.83
N SER A 16 42.54 42.49 27.07
CA SER A 16 42.83 43.09 28.38
C SER A 16 42.02 44.36 28.69
N GLY A 17 41.15 44.81 27.77
CA GLY A 17 40.38 46.05 27.89
C GLY A 17 41.19 47.34 27.78
N LYS A 18 42.52 47.27 27.60
CA LYS A 18 43.43 48.42 27.45
C LYS A 18 43.81 48.64 25.98
N LYS A 19 44.20 49.88 25.62
CA LYS A 19 44.69 50.21 24.27
C LYS A 19 46.00 49.48 23.96
N TYR A 20 46.21 49.05 22.72
CA TYR A 20 47.36 48.25 22.26
C TYR A 20 48.71 48.81 22.74
N LYS A 21 48.90 50.14 22.62
CA LYS A 21 50.08 50.89 23.14
C LYS A 21 50.34 50.70 24.65
N GLN A 22 49.29 50.55 25.45
CA GLN A 22 49.40 50.52 26.91
C GLN A 22 49.50 49.10 27.47
N CYS A 23 49.25 48.08 26.65
CA CYS A 23 49.31 46.68 27.04
C CYS A 23 50.60 46.02 26.59
N CYS A 24 50.95 46.13 25.31
CA CYS A 24 52.05 45.37 24.71
C CYS A 24 53.28 46.23 24.35
N LEU A 25 53.23 47.53 24.65
CA LEU A 25 54.26 48.51 24.27
C LEU A 25 54.83 49.30 25.46
N LYS A 26 54.70 48.79 26.68
CA LYS A 26 55.40 49.39 27.83
C LYS A 26 56.71 48.65 28.10
N HIS A 27 57.83 49.29 27.80
CA HIS A 27 58.93 49.37 28.77
C HIS A 27 59.57 50.75 28.75
N ASP A 28 59.55 51.36 29.94
CA ASP A 28 60.28 52.57 30.30
C ASP A 28 61.75 52.22 30.53
N LYS A 29 62.63 53.16 30.16
CA LYS A 29 64.09 53.01 30.18
C LYS A 29 64.65 53.16 31.60
N SER A 30 65.46 52.21 32.05
CA SER A 30 66.68 52.51 32.85
C SER A 30 67.65 51.30 32.83
N ALA A 31 68.94 51.59 32.91
CA ALA A 31 70.05 50.81 32.37
C ALA A 31 70.70 49.80 33.34
N VAL A 32 71.21 48.69 32.79
CA VAL A 32 72.56 48.11 33.08
C VAL A 32 73.06 47.40 31.80
N SER A 33 74.30 47.70 31.39
CA SER A 33 74.96 47.31 30.14
C SER A 33 75.73 45.99 30.24
N GLY A 34 75.51 45.09 29.27
CA GLY A 34 76.26 43.84 29.08
C GLY A 34 75.43 42.67 28.52
N GLN A 35 74.12 42.64 28.82
CA GLN A 35 73.14 41.65 28.33
C GLN A 35 72.15 42.23 27.29
N ALA A 36 72.26 43.52 26.96
CA ALA A 36 71.23 44.25 26.21
C ALA A 36 71.16 43.91 24.70
N ASP A 37 72.25 43.49 24.05
CA ASP A 37 72.29 43.25 22.59
C ASP A 37 71.67 41.89 22.19
N ALA A 38 71.90 40.84 22.99
CA ALA A 38 71.28 39.52 22.78
C ALA A 38 69.77 39.55 23.09
N GLY A 39 69.35 40.26 24.14
CA GLY A 39 67.95 40.43 24.50
C GLY A 39 67.14 41.20 23.46
N ALA A 40 67.73 42.23 22.82
CA ALA A 40 67.10 42.95 21.72
C ALA A 40 66.90 42.07 20.47
N ALA A 41 67.91 41.28 20.10
CA ALA A 41 67.83 40.35 18.98
C ALA A 41 66.80 39.23 19.19
N LEU A 42 66.69 38.70 20.41
CA LEU A 42 65.65 37.72 20.78
C LEU A 42 64.25 38.33 20.75
N ALA A 43 64.09 39.57 21.21
CA ALA A 43 62.82 40.28 21.16
C ALA A 43 62.36 40.55 19.72
N ASP A 44 63.28 40.88 18.81
CA ASP A 44 62.98 41.03 17.38
C ASP A 44 62.67 39.68 16.72
N THR A 45 63.36 38.61 17.10
CA THR A 45 63.05 37.25 16.65
C THR A 45 61.67 36.78 17.12
N PHE A 46 61.26 37.14 18.34
CA PHE A 46 59.92 36.82 18.87
C PHE A 46 58.84 37.64 18.17
N ARG A 47 59.11 38.90 17.84
CA ARG A 47 58.21 39.72 17.01
C ARG A 47 58.02 39.09 15.63
N ALA A 48 59.10 38.67 14.98
CA ALA A 48 59.02 37.95 13.71
C ALA A 48 58.22 36.64 13.85
N ALA A 49 58.41 35.88 14.93
CA ALA A 49 57.63 34.66 15.20
C ALA A 49 56.11 34.94 15.28
N LEU A 50 55.73 36.03 15.95
CA LEU A 50 54.33 36.49 16.01
C LEU A 50 53.82 36.94 14.64
N GLU A 51 54.60 37.67 13.85
CA GLU A 51 54.23 38.08 12.49
C GLU A 51 54.04 36.87 11.55
N HIS A 52 54.92 35.87 11.64
CA HIS A 52 54.76 34.60 10.91
C HIS A 52 53.48 33.88 11.34
N PHE A 53 53.19 33.85 12.65
CA PHE A 53 52.00 33.23 13.20
C PHE A 53 50.72 33.94 12.73
N GLU A 54 50.67 35.26 12.83
CA GLU A 54 49.53 36.09 12.37
C GLU A 54 49.29 35.96 10.86
N ALA A 55 50.35 35.73 10.08
CA ALA A 55 50.25 35.47 8.65
C ALA A 55 49.99 34.00 8.28
N GLY A 56 49.73 33.12 9.25
CA GLY A 56 49.44 31.70 9.03
C GLY A 56 50.66 30.84 8.65
N ARG A 57 51.87 31.39 8.67
CA ARG A 57 53.12 30.67 8.36
C ARG A 57 53.64 29.93 9.60
N LEU A 58 52.89 28.92 10.02
CA LEU A 58 53.10 28.22 11.30
C LEU A 58 54.47 27.53 11.41
N GLY A 59 55.04 27.05 10.30
CA GLY A 59 56.36 26.41 10.29
C GLY A 59 57.52 27.39 10.53
N GLU A 60 57.42 28.60 9.97
CA GLU A 60 58.38 29.68 10.19
C GLU A 60 58.27 30.20 11.63
N ALA A 61 57.04 30.40 12.12
CA ALA A 61 56.78 30.82 13.49
C ALA A 61 57.33 29.82 14.52
N GLU A 62 57.12 28.52 14.29
CA GLU A 62 57.67 27.45 15.13
C GLU A 62 59.20 27.43 15.11
N THR A 63 59.81 27.63 13.95
CA THR A 63 61.27 27.66 13.81
C THR A 63 61.86 28.82 14.61
N SER A 64 61.28 30.01 14.50
CA SER A 64 61.69 31.20 15.27
C SER A 64 61.50 30.99 16.78
N CYS A 65 60.38 30.39 17.22
CA CYS A 65 60.17 30.05 18.63
C CYS A 65 61.23 29.08 19.16
N ARG A 66 61.55 28.02 18.41
CA ARG A 66 62.58 27.04 18.80
C ARG A 66 63.98 27.64 18.79
N GLN A 67 64.27 28.59 17.91
CA GLN A 67 65.54 29.34 17.90
C GLN A 67 65.70 30.16 19.19
N ILE A 68 64.63 30.83 19.63
CA ILE A 68 64.62 31.58 20.89
C ILE A 68 64.83 30.63 22.08
N LEU A 69 64.10 29.51 22.13
CA LEU A 69 64.20 28.54 23.22
C LEU A 69 65.54 27.79 23.29
N ARG A 70 66.32 27.73 22.20
CA ARG A 70 67.70 27.21 22.23
C ARG A 70 68.67 28.14 22.95
N ILE A 71 68.39 29.45 22.92
CA ILE A 71 69.24 30.48 23.52
C ILE A 71 68.76 30.76 24.95
N GLU A 72 67.45 30.88 25.14
CA GLU A 72 66.80 31.08 26.44
C GLU A 72 65.63 30.07 26.61
N PRO A 73 65.89 28.90 27.21
CA PRO A 73 64.90 27.82 27.35
C PRO A 73 63.69 28.16 28.23
N GLY A 74 63.80 29.20 29.06
CA GLY A 74 62.85 29.52 30.12
C GLY A 74 61.94 30.71 29.84
N GLN A 75 61.47 30.90 28.61
CA GLN A 75 60.56 32.01 28.26
C GLN A 75 59.10 31.53 28.16
N PRO A 76 58.21 31.84 29.13
CA PRO A 76 56.83 31.38 29.14
C PRO A 76 56.01 31.83 27.92
N ASP A 77 56.23 33.06 27.42
CA ASP A 77 55.49 33.59 26.27
C ASP A 77 55.85 32.87 24.95
N VAL A 78 57.11 32.46 24.81
CA VAL A 78 57.61 31.71 23.64
C VAL A 78 57.12 30.26 23.68
N LEU A 79 57.17 29.63 24.86
CA LEU A 79 56.60 28.28 25.07
C LEU A 79 55.09 28.28 24.86
N HIS A 80 54.39 29.34 25.29
CA HIS A 80 52.95 29.49 25.09
C HIS A 80 52.60 29.63 23.61
N LEU A 81 53.32 30.49 22.85
CA LEU A 81 53.13 30.63 21.41
C LEU A 81 53.42 29.31 20.67
N LEU A 82 54.50 28.60 21.05
CA LEU A 82 54.82 27.29 20.50
C LEU A 82 53.73 26.25 20.79
N GLY A 83 53.14 26.27 21.99
CA GLY A 83 51.99 25.44 22.37
C GLY A 83 50.75 25.76 21.53
N VAL A 84 50.46 27.04 21.28
CA VAL A 84 49.34 27.46 20.41
C VAL A 84 49.56 26.99 18.97
N ILE A 85 50.78 27.11 18.46
CA ILE A 85 51.16 26.57 17.12
C ILE A 85 50.99 25.04 17.10
N ALA A 86 51.38 24.34 18.15
CA ALA A 86 51.18 22.89 18.25
C ALA A 86 49.69 22.52 18.21
N THR A 87 48.83 23.23 18.94
CA THR A 87 47.36 23.06 18.88
C THR A 87 46.82 23.27 17.47
N GLN A 88 47.21 24.35 16.78
CA GLN A 88 46.74 24.63 15.41
C GLN A 88 47.20 23.60 14.38
N ARG A 89 48.31 22.89 14.66
CA ARG A 89 48.82 21.80 13.83
C ARG A 89 48.29 20.42 14.24
N GLY A 90 47.34 20.35 15.18
CA GLY A 90 46.76 19.09 15.69
C GLY A 90 47.69 18.26 16.57
N ARG A 91 48.82 18.83 17.03
CA ARG A 91 49.77 18.14 17.94
C ARG A 91 49.38 18.43 19.40
N TYR A 92 48.30 17.80 19.85
CA TYR A 92 47.71 18.11 21.16
C TYR A 92 48.57 17.64 22.33
N ASP A 93 49.27 16.50 22.23
CA ASP A 93 50.20 16.03 23.27
C ASP A 93 51.35 17.01 23.49
N ASP A 94 51.97 17.49 22.39
CA ASP A 94 53.01 18.52 22.44
C ASP A 94 52.47 19.81 23.06
N ALA A 95 51.27 20.23 22.68
CA ALA A 95 50.64 21.43 23.21
C ALA A 95 50.38 21.32 24.72
N VAL A 96 49.87 20.18 25.20
CA VAL A 96 49.64 19.91 26.62
C VAL A 96 50.95 19.98 27.40
N ALA A 97 52.02 19.35 26.90
CA ALA A 97 53.34 19.41 27.53
C ALA A 97 53.87 20.85 27.60
N LEU A 98 53.82 21.57 26.48
CA LEU A 98 54.29 22.97 26.37
C LEU A 98 53.50 23.90 27.31
N PHE A 99 52.17 23.80 27.35
CA PHE A 99 51.36 24.59 28.29
C PHE A 99 51.61 24.17 29.74
N GLY A 100 51.84 22.88 30.01
CA GLY A 100 52.24 22.38 31.32
C GLY A 100 53.54 23.01 31.81
N ASP A 101 54.53 23.14 30.92
CA ASP A 101 55.81 23.79 31.22
C ASP A 101 55.64 25.29 31.45
N VAL A 102 54.82 25.98 30.63
CA VAL A 102 54.43 27.38 30.88
C VAL A 102 53.85 27.54 32.29
N LEU A 103 52.97 26.64 32.71
CA LEU A 103 52.27 26.72 34.00
C LEU A 103 53.13 26.33 35.21
N LYS A 104 54.21 25.55 35.03
CA LYS A 104 55.24 25.36 36.07
C LYS A 104 55.98 26.66 36.35
N MET A 105 56.19 27.49 35.33
CA MET A 105 56.92 28.75 35.43
C MET A 105 56.03 29.94 35.81
N ALA A 106 54.81 29.97 35.28
CA ALA A 106 53.83 31.02 35.50
C ALA A 106 52.46 30.41 35.88
N PRO A 107 52.27 29.97 37.14
CA PRO A 107 51.05 29.29 37.57
C PRO A 107 49.77 30.12 37.44
N ASP A 108 49.88 31.45 37.43
CA ASP A 108 48.74 32.37 37.35
C ASP A 108 48.39 32.80 35.91
N PHE A 109 49.04 32.20 34.90
CA PHE A 109 48.80 32.54 33.50
C PHE A 109 47.46 31.97 32.99
N ALA A 110 46.39 32.74 33.15
CA ALA A 110 45.02 32.34 32.81
C ALA A 110 44.85 31.84 31.36
N GLN A 111 45.50 32.49 30.38
CA GLN A 111 45.44 32.10 28.97
C GLN A 111 46.12 30.74 28.70
N ALA A 112 47.18 30.40 29.45
CA ALA A 112 47.84 29.10 29.35
C ALA A 112 46.95 27.98 29.93
N HIS A 113 46.29 28.20 31.08
CA HIS A 113 45.28 27.27 31.62
C HIS A 113 44.11 27.05 30.63
N TYR A 114 43.62 28.12 29.99
CA TYR A 114 42.55 28.01 28.99
C TYR A 114 42.98 27.24 27.73
N ASN A 115 44.17 27.52 27.19
CA ASN A 115 44.67 26.80 26.00
C ASN A 115 45.02 25.34 26.33
N LEU A 116 45.54 25.07 27.52
CA LEU A 116 45.71 23.71 28.04
C LEU A 116 44.37 22.97 28.08
N ALA A 117 43.34 23.62 28.63
CA ALA A 117 42.00 23.04 28.69
C ALA A 117 41.42 22.73 27.30
N ASN A 118 41.61 23.62 26.31
CA ASN A 118 41.22 23.35 24.92
C ASN A 118 41.95 22.13 24.35
N ALA A 119 43.28 22.04 24.52
CA ALA A 119 44.04 20.89 24.02
C ALA A 119 43.60 19.57 24.69
N LEU A 120 43.33 19.58 26.00
CA LEU A 120 42.79 18.43 26.73
C LEU A 120 41.39 18.05 26.25
N LYS A 121 40.54 19.03 25.92
CA LYS A 121 39.21 18.80 25.34
C LYS A 121 39.30 18.07 24.01
N GLU A 122 40.17 18.53 23.09
CA GLU A 122 40.38 17.87 21.78
C GLU A 122 40.92 16.44 21.93
N MET A 123 41.64 16.14 23.03
CA MET A 123 42.08 14.79 23.37
C MET A 123 41.01 13.93 24.08
N GLY A 124 39.80 14.45 24.30
CA GLY A 124 38.74 13.76 25.04
C GLY A 124 38.96 13.67 26.57
N LYS A 125 39.98 14.35 27.12
CA LYS A 125 40.29 14.38 28.56
C LYS A 125 39.43 15.42 29.29
N LEU A 126 38.11 15.19 29.30
CA LEU A 126 37.11 16.17 29.71
C LEU A 126 37.23 16.63 31.18
N ASP A 127 37.57 15.75 32.12
CA ASP A 127 37.71 16.14 33.54
C ASP A 127 38.92 17.05 33.77
N GLU A 128 40.04 16.75 33.13
CA GLU A 128 41.26 17.58 33.18
C GLU A 128 41.04 18.92 32.49
N ALA A 129 40.30 18.93 31.36
CA ALA A 129 39.90 20.15 30.67
C ALA A 129 39.02 21.03 31.56
N ALA A 130 37.98 20.48 32.18
CA ALA A 130 37.11 21.20 33.11
C ALA A 130 37.88 21.78 34.30
N ALA A 131 38.79 21.00 34.90
CA ALA A 131 39.65 21.48 35.98
C ALA A 131 40.55 22.65 35.53
N SER A 132 41.11 22.57 34.32
CA SER A 132 41.96 23.61 33.76
C SER A 132 41.18 24.88 33.40
N TYR A 133 39.96 24.78 32.87
CA TYR A 133 39.09 25.95 32.68
C TYR A 133 38.71 26.61 34.01
N ARG A 134 38.36 25.84 35.06
CA ARG A 134 38.08 26.40 36.40
C ARG A 134 39.31 27.15 36.95
N LYS A 135 40.53 26.64 36.72
CA LYS A 135 41.77 27.36 37.06
C LYS A 135 41.89 28.66 36.27
N ALA A 136 41.67 28.64 34.95
CA ALA A 136 41.68 29.85 34.12
C ALA A 136 40.69 30.92 34.64
N ILE A 137 39.46 30.52 34.98
CA ILE A 137 38.42 31.38 35.54
C ILE A 137 38.81 31.91 36.93
N SER A 138 39.43 31.09 37.79
CA SER A 138 39.88 31.56 39.10
C SER A 138 40.91 32.68 39.03
N ARG A 139 41.71 32.71 37.95
CA ARG A 139 42.73 33.74 37.69
C ARG A 139 42.17 34.94 36.95
N LYS A 140 41.20 34.72 36.07
CA LYS A 140 40.50 35.76 35.33
C LYS A 140 38.99 35.52 35.41
N PRO A 141 38.29 36.04 36.43
CA PRO A 141 36.86 35.77 36.64
C PRO A 141 35.94 36.27 35.52
N ASP A 142 36.34 37.32 34.79
CA ASP A 142 35.64 37.89 33.63
C ASP A 142 36.00 37.20 32.30
N TYR A 143 36.60 36.00 32.35
CA TYR A 143 37.04 35.28 31.15
C TYR A 143 35.89 34.55 30.45
N VAL A 144 35.12 35.31 29.66
CA VAL A 144 33.94 34.84 28.90
C VAL A 144 34.18 33.51 28.17
N LYS A 145 35.26 33.41 27.38
CA LYS A 145 35.58 32.20 26.61
C LYS A 145 35.82 30.97 27.50
N ALA A 146 36.43 31.15 28.68
CA ALA A 146 36.65 30.05 29.61
C ALA A 146 35.34 29.60 30.28
N HIS A 147 34.44 30.52 30.63
CA HIS A 147 33.10 30.16 31.14
C HIS A 147 32.27 29.41 30.09
N HIS A 148 32.27 29.88 28.84
CA HIS A 148 31.57 29.21 27.73
C HIS A 148 32.13 27.80 27.47
N ASN A 149 33.45 27.66 27.29
CA ASN A 149 34.05 26.35 26.99
C ASN A 149 33.97 25.38 28.18
N LEU A 150 34.04 25.88 29.43
CA LEU A 150 33.76 25.07 30.62
C LEU A 150 32.34 24.52 30.57
N ALA A 151 31.36 25.36 30.25
CA ALA A 151 29.97 24.93 30.15
C ALA A 151 29.76 23.85 29.09
N ASP A 152 30.38 23.99 27.92
CA ASP A 152 30.32 22.99 26.84
C ASP A 152 30.91 21.63 27.25
N VAL A 153 32.06 21.65 27.94
CA VAL A 153 32.65 20.43 28.53
C VAL A 153 31.75 19.82 29.59
N LEU A 154 31.20 20.63 30.50
CA LEU A 154 30.29 20.15 31.55
C LEU A 154 29.00 19.56 30.97
N GLN A 155 28.48 20.13 29.90
CA GLN A 155 27.32 19.61 29.19
C GLN A 155 27.63 18.26 28.55
N THR A 156 28.77 18.13 27.87
CA THR A 156 29.25 16.85 27.31
C THR A 156 29.42 15.77 28.39
N GLN A 157 29.80 16.16 29.61
CA GLN A 157 29.88 15.27 30.77
C GLN A 157 28.52 14.93 31.42
N GLY A 158 27.40 15.48 30.94
CA GLY A 158 26.07 15.34 31.55
C GLY A 158 25.88 16.16 32.85
N LYS A 159 26.84 17.01 33.23
CA LYS A 159 26.76 17.89 34.41
C LYS A 159 25.95 19.15 34.09
N LEU A 160 24.69 18.96 33.68
CA LEU A 160 23.86 20.00 33.08
C LEU A 160 23.66 21.22 33.99
N ALA A 161 23.48 21.02 35.30
CA ALA A 161 23.25 22.12 36.24
C ALA A 161 24.47 23.06 36.35
N GLU A 162 25.68 22.49 36.38
CA GLU A 162 26.92 23.27 36.37
C GLU A 162 27.12 23.96 35.00
N ALA A 163 26.82 23.27 33.90
CA ALA A 163 26.89 23.84 32.55
C ALA A 163 26.02 25.10 32.41
N VAL A 164 24.75 25.03 32.83
CA VAL A 164 23.82 26.17 32.83
C VAL A 164 24.36 27.32 33.70
N ALA A 165 24.93 27.03 34.86
CA ALA A 165 25.52 28.05 35.73
C ALA A 165 26.71 28.76 35.06
N SER A 166 27.57 28.00 34.38
CA SER A 166 28.72 28.53 33.62
C SER A 166 28.29 29.33 32.38
N TYR A 167 27.30 28.88 31.61
CA TYR A 167 26.74 29.67 30.51
C TYR A 167 26.13 30.99 30.98
N ARG A 168 25.37 30.97 32.08
CA ARG A 168 24.85 32.20 32.72
C ARG A 168 25.95 33.10 33.24
N ALA A 169 27.07 32.56 33.69
CA ALA A 169 28.24 33.35 34.09
C ALA A 169 28.86 34.07 32.89
N ALA A 170 29.03 33.39 31.75
CA ALA A 170 29.47 34.02 30.51
C ALA A 170 28.52 35.14 30.07
N LEU A 171 27.21 34.90 30.09
CA LEU A 171 26.19 35.88 29.67
C LEU A 171 26.00 37.06 30.62
N ARG A 172 26.38 36.93 31.90
CA ARG A 172 26.44 38.06 32.85
C ARG A 172 27.59 39.02 32.54
N ILE A 173 28.67 38.51 31.94
CA ILE A 173 29.83 39.32 31.56
C ILE A 173 29.59 39.95 30.18
N ASP A 174 29.11 39.17 29.22
CA ASP A 174 28.74 39.64 27.88
C ASP A 174 27.38 39.09 27.48
N ALA A 175 26.39 39.98 27.46
CA ALA A 175 25.02 39.66 27.13
C ALA A 175 24.75 39.63 25.61
N ASN A 176 25.72 39.68 24.71
CA ASN A 176 25.48 39.65 23.25
C ASN A 176 26.08 38.43 22.55
N LEU A 177 26.20 37.30 23.27
CA LEU A 177 26.72 36.05 22.76
C LEU A 177 25.60 35.13 22.26
N ALA A 178 25.34 35.11 20.94
CA ALA A 178 24.29 34.28 20.33
C ALA A 178 24.52 32.78 20.58
N ASP A 179 25.72 32.26 20.28
CA ASP A 179 26.05 30.83 20.43
C ASP A 179 25.98 30.37 21.90
N THR A 180 26.36 31.25 22.84
CA THR A 180 26.26 30.95 24.28
C THR A 180 24.81 30.86 24.73
N ARG A 181 23.91 31.68 24.18
CA ARG A 181 22.46 31.57 24.45
C ARG A 181 21.84 30.33 23.83
N TYR A 182 22.23 30.01 22.60
CA TYR A 182 21.81 28.79 21.93
C TYR A 182 22.20 27.55 22.77
N ASN A 183 23.47 27.43 23.14
CA ASN A 183 23.94 26.30 23.96
C ASN A 183 23.31 26.27 25.36
N LEU A 184 23.08 27.44 25.99
CA LEU A 184 22.30 27.53 27.23
C LEU A 184 20.89 26.96 27.03
N GLY A 185 20.23 27.30 25.92
CA GLY A 185 18.92 26.76 25.55
C GLY A 185 18.95 25.24 25.41
N THR A 186 20.00 24.68 24.80
CA THR A 186 20.18 23.22 24.65
C THR A 186 20.39 22.54 25.99
N ALA A 187 21.25 23.07 26.86
CA ALA A 187 21.45 22.52 28.20
C ALA A 187 20.17 22.60 29.07
N LEU A 188 19.35 23.65 28.91
CA LEU A 188 18.05 23.78 29.59
C LEU A 188 17.00 22.80 29.04
N TYR A 189 17.01 22.58 27.72
CA TYR A 189 16.15 21.58 27.06
C TYR A 189 16.46 20.17 27.58
N GLU A 190 17.73 19.80 27.68
CA GLU A 190 18.19 18.52 28.25
C GLU A 190 17.81 18.35 29.74
N GLN A 191 17.68 19.45 30.50
CA GLN A 191 17.14 19.43 31.87
C GLN A 191 15.61 19.33 31.94
N GLY A 192 14.90 19.36 30.81
CA GLY A 192 13.43 19.42 30.76
C GLY A 192 12.84 20.80 31.07
N LYS A 193 13.67 21.86 31.18
CA LYS A 193 13.24 23.24 31.47
C LYS A 193 12.83 23.97 30.18
N LEU A 194 11.73 23.51 29.59
CA LEU A 194 11.30 23.90 28.24
C LEU A 194 11.07 25.42 28.08
N ASP A 195 10.44 26.09 29.05
CA ASP A 195 10.16 27.54 28.95
C ASP A 195 11.44 28.38 28.94
N GLU A 196 12.41 28.04 29.81
CA GLU A 196 13.70 28.73 29.86
C GLU A 196 14.54 28.45 28.60
N ALA A 197 14.44 27.23 28.04
CA ALA A 197 15.08 26.87 26.77
C ALA A 197 14.52 27.70 25.60
N ILE A 198 13.19 27.77 25.46
CA ILE A 198 12.50 28.58 24.45
C ILE A 198 12.90 30.05 24.54
N ALA A 199 12.94 30.61 25.75
CA ALA A 199 13.38 31.99 25.96
C ALA A 199 14.84 32.20 25.52
N SER A 200 15.72 31.26 25.82
CA SER A 200 17.14 31.31 25.45
C SER A 200 17.33 31.23 23.94
N TYR A 201 16.61 30.33 23.24
CA TYR A 201 16.66 30.23 21.78
C TYR A 201 16.14 31.49 21.08
N ARG A 202 15.01 32.05 21.55
CA ARG A 202 14.47 33.31 21.00
C ARG A 202 15.46 34.46 21.13
N GLN A 203 16.17 34.55 22.25
CA GLN A 203 17.21 35.56 22.42
C GLN A 203 18.45 35.29 21.53
N ALA A 204 18.84 34.04 21.30
CA ALA A 204 19.89 33.71 20.35
C ALA A 204 19.51 34.15 18.92
N ILE A 205 18.28 33.86 18.51
CA ILE A 205 17.70 34.26 17.21
C ILE A 205 17.61 35.79 17.08
N ALA A 206 17.26 36.50 18.15
CA ALA A 206 17.22 37.96 18.14
C ALA A 206 18.60 38.60 17.86
N LEU A 207 19.68 37.94 18.29
CA LEU A 207 21.05 38.35 18.02
C LEU A 207 21.57 37.89 16.66
N LYS A 208 21.13 36.71 16.20
CA LYS A 208 21.48 36.10 14.92
C LYS A 208 20.22 35.63 14.19
N PRO A 209 19.57 36.50 13.39
CA PRO A 209 18.28 36.18 12.75
C PRO A 209 18.31 35.06 11.71
N ASP A 210 19.49 34.66 11.23
CA ASP A 210 19.75 33.58 10.27
C ASP A 210 20.26 32.28 10.93
N TYR A 211 20.01 32.10 12.24
CA TYR A 211 20.49 30.95 13.00
C TYR A 211 19.57 29.72 12.85
N ALA A 212 19.77 28.94 11.78
CA ALA A 212 18.94 27.78 11.44
C ALA A 212 18.82 26.75 12.58
N GLU A 213 19.93 26.39 13.25
CA GLU A 213 19.94 25.41 14.33
C GLU A 213 19.15 25.89 15.55
N ALA A 214 19.18 27.20 15.86
CA ALA A 214 18.41 27.78 16.95
C ALA A 214 16.90 27.75 16.66
N TYR A 215 16.49 28.01 15.41
CA TYR A 215 15.09 27.85 15.00
C TYR A 215 14.64 26.38 15.05
N ASN A 216 15.46 25.43 14.60
CA ASN A 216 15.15 24.00 14.68
C ASN A 216 14.97 23.54 16.14
N ASN A 217 15.87 23.94 17.03
CA ASN A 217 15.79 23.56 18.45
C ASN A 217 14.64 24.27 19.18
N LEU A 218 14.33 25.51 18.81
CA LEU A 218 13.13 26.22 19.26
C LEU A 218 11.86 25.46 18.85
N GLY A 219 11.75 25.08 17.58
CA GLY A 219 10.61 24.30 17.07
C GLY A 219 10.45 22.97 17.80
N THR A 220 11.55 22.29 18.09
CA THR A 220 11.55 21.02 18.85
C THR A 220 11.02 21.21 20.27
N ALA A 221 11.45 22.26 20.97
CA ALA A 221 10.96 22.59 22.30
C ALA A 221 9.47 22.97 22.31
N LEU A 222 9.02 23.76 21.32
CA LEU A 222 7.60 24.14 21.15
C LEU A 222 6.71 22.93 20.86
N LYS A 223 7.16 22.00 20.01
CA LYS A 223 6.47 20.75 19.71
C LYS A 223 6.26 19.93 20.98
N GLN A 224 7.28 19.82 21.84
CA GLN A 224 7.19 19.09 23.10
C GLN A 224 6.20 19.73 24.11
N GLN A 225 5.98 21.04 24.03
CA GLN A 225 4.92 21.73 24.77
C GLN A 225 3.51 21.61 24.13
N GLY A 226 3.37 20.92 23.00
CA GLY A 226 2.12 20.83 22.24
C GLY A 226 1.76 22.09 21.44
N ARG A 227 2.68 23.07 21.34
CA ARG A 227 2.50 24.31 20.57
C ARG A 227 2.86 24.08 19.09
N LEU A 228 2.09 23.20 18.45
CA LEU A 228 2.43 22.63 17.14
C LEU A 228 2.54 23.67 16.01
N GLN A 229 1.62 24.65 15.96
CA GLN A 229 1.64 25.71 14.94
C GLN A 229 2.93 26.56 15.02
N GLU A 230 3.30 27.02 16.22
CA GLU A 230 4.54 27.80 16.41
C GLU A 230 5.80 26.95 16.15
N ALA A 231 5.73 25.64 16.38
CA ALA A 231 6.80 24.72 16.04
C ALA A 231 7.02 24.66 14.53
N VAL A 232 5.94 24.49 13.74
CA VAL A 232 6.00 24.51 12.27
C VAL A 232 6.58 25.81 11.75
N GLU A 233 6.12 26.96 12.27
CA GLU A 233 6.67 28.27 11.90
C GLU A 233 8.16 28.39 12.22
N SER A 234 8.61 27.85 13.36
CA SER A 234 10.04 27.83 13.69
C SER A 234 10.83 26.96 12.72
N PHE A 235 10.31 25.79 12.33
CA PHE A 235 10.98 24.95 11.33
C PHE A 235 10.97 25.56 9.92
N ASP A 236 9.89 26.24 9.52
CA ASP A 236 9.85 27.01 8.26
C ASP A 236 11.01 28.01 8.21
N ARG A 237 11.22 28.75 9.31
CA ARG A 237 12.34 29.69 9.42
C ARG A 237 13.70 28.98 9.37
N ALA A 238 13.86 27.84 10.04
CA ALA A 238 15.08 27.05 9.97
C ALA A 238 15.42 26.64 8.52
N THR A 239 14.45 26.08 7.79
CA THR A 239 14.63 25.68 6.38
C THR A 239 14.76 26.86 5.41
N GLY A 240 14.20 28.02 5.75
CA GLY A 240 14.39 29.25 5.00
C GLY A 240 15.78 29.86 5.17
N CYS A 241 16.37 29.74 6.37
CA CYS A 241 17.75 30.12 6.64
C CYS A 241 18.75 29.17 5.99
N GLU A 242 18.50 27.86 6.07
CA GLU A 242 19.34 26.82 5.50
C GLU A 242 18.47 25.75 4.79
N PRO A 243 18.27 25.87 3.46
CA PRO A 243 17.46 24.92 2.70
C PRO A 243 17.96 23.47 2.75
N GLY A 244 19.26 23.26 2.94
CA GLY A 244 19.91 21.94 3.04
C GLY A 244 19.81 21.27 4.43
N HIS A 245 19.13 21.88 5.40
CA HIS A 245 19.07 21.37 6.77
C HIS A 245 18.07 20.20 6.91
N ALA A 246 18.48 18.99 6.52
CA ALA A 246 17.65 17.78 6.48
C ALA A 246 16.84 17.52 7.77
N GLN A 247 17.46 17.69 8.93
CA GLN A 247 16.81 17.47 10.23
C GLN A 247 15.65 18.44 10.49
N ALA A 248 15.71 19.66 9.94
CA ALA A 248 14.67 20.66 10.13
C ALA A 248 13.46 20.33 9.26
N HIS A 249 13.68 19.89 8.01
CA HIS A 249 12.62 19.33 7.16
C HIS A 249 11.94 18.12 7.81
N PHE A 250 12.72 17.17 8.36
CA PHE A 250 12.16 16.02 9.08
C PHE A 250 11.33 16.46 10.30
N ASN A 251 11.86 17.35 11.14
CA ASN A 251 11.16 17.82 12.33
C ASN A 251 9.90 18.63 11.99
N ARG A 252 9.94 19.42 10.91
CA ARG A 252 8.78 20.11 10.33
C ARG A 252 7.71 19.11 9.92
N ALA A 253 8.09 18.08 9.18
CA ALA A 253 7.17 17.02 8.73
C ALA A 253 6.49 16.31 9.90
N VAL A 254 7.24 16.00 10.97
CA VAL A 254 6.70 15.41 12.20
C VAL A 254 5.70 16.35 12.88
N ALA A 255 6.02 17.65 13.00
CA ALA A 255 5.13 18.63 13.61
C ALA A 255 3.85 18.83 12.76
N GLN A 256 3.97 18.92 11.44
CA GLN A 256 2.84 19.00 10.50
C GLN A 256 1.96 17.76 10.56
N HIS A 257 2.56 16.57 10.67
CA HIS A 257 1.82 15.31 10.85
C HIS A 257 1.00 15.35 12.15
N GLN A 258 1.60 15.72 13.28
CA GLN A 258 0.89 15.86 14.57
C GLN A 258 -0.20 16.93 14.53
N PHE A 259 0.00 17.97 13.72
CA PHE A 259 -0.97 19.04 13.48
C PHE A 259 -1.98 18.70 12.35
N LYS A 260 -1.99 17.45 11.87
CA LYS A 260 -2.90 16.91 10.84
C LYS A 260 -2.83 17.61 9.49
N GLN A 261 -1.72 18.27 9.18
CA GLN A 261 -1.41 18.84 7.86
C GLN A 261 -0.71 17.80 6.98
N TYR A 262 -1.41 16.70 6.67
CA TYR A 262 -0.79 15.50 6.07
C TYR A 262 -0.10 15.75 4.71
N ARG A 263 -0.69 16.55 3.82
CA ARG A 263 -0.08 16.87 2.51
C ARG A 263 1.22 17.66 2.66
N ALA A 264 1.23 18.68 3.52
CA ALA A 264 2.44 19.46 3.80
C ALA A 264 3.52 18.63 4.52
N ALA A 265 3.10 17.72 5.41
CA ALA A 265 4.02 16.78 6.06
C ALA A 265 4.70 15.86 5.04
N LEU A 266 3.96 15.35 4.05
CA LEU A 266 4.50 14.52 2.99
C LEU A 266 5.59 15.25 2.18
N GLU A 267 5.32 16.49 1.76
CA GLU A 267 6.31 17.33 1.06
C GLU A 267 7.58 17.54 1.90
N SER A 268 7.42 17.81 3.20
CA SER A 268 8.57 18.00 4.11
C SER A 268 9.36 16.71 4.33
N TYR A 269 8.70 15.53 4.38
CA TYR A 269 9.40 14.25 4.41
C TYR A 269 10.16 13.98 3.11
N ASP A 270 9.56 14.28 1.95
CA ASP A 270 10.23 14.13 0.65
C ASP A 270 11.49 15.00 0.57
N GLN A 271 11.46 16.24 1.06
CA GLN A 271 12.65 17.10 1.15
C GLN A 271 13.70 16.54 2.12
N ALA A 272 13.29 16.06 3.30
CA ALA A 272 14.22 15.44 4.25
C ALA A 272 14.93 14.22 3.66
N ILE A 273 14.18 13.36 2.94
CA ILE A 273 14.68 12.15 2.27
C ILE A 273 15.58 12.51 1.08
N ALA A 274 15.24 13.54 0.31
CA ALA A 274 16.09 14.01 -0.79
C ALA A 274 17.47 14.46 -0.30
N LEU A 275 17.53 15.09 0.88
CA LEU A 275 18.77 15.51 1.51
C LEU A 275 19.50 14.37 2.23
N ARG A 276 18.76 13.39 2.77
CA ARG A 276 19.29 12.23 3.50
C ARG A 276 18.53 10.94 3.08
N PRO A 277 18.95 10.27 1.99
CA PRO A 277 18.23 9.11 1.43
C PRO A 277 18.44 7.80 2.21
N ASP A 278 19.27 7.80 3.24
CA ASP A 278 19.56 6.68 4.14
C ASP A 278 18.82 6.76 5.49
N ASP A 279 17.87 7.71 5.64
CA ASP A 279 17.09 7.87 6.87
C ASP A 279 15.86 6.93 6.90
N ALA A 280 16.03 5.75 7.50
CA ALA A 280 14.95 4.78 7.65
C ALA A 280 13.73 5.32 8.42
N VAL A 281 13.94 6.23 9.38
CA VAL A 281 12.87 6.79 10.21
C VAL A 281 12.03 7.78 9.40
N ALA A 282 12.66 8.56 8.51
CA ALA A 282 11.94 9.43 7.58
C ALA A 282 11.02 8.65 6.65
N TYR A 283 11.49 7.54 6.07
CA TYR A 283 10.65 6.67 5.24
C TYR A 283 9.50 6.03 6.02
N TYR A 284 9.76 5.53 7.24
CA TYR A 284 8.71 4.97 8.10
C TYR A 284 7.62 6.02 8.41
N ASN A 285 8.02 7.22 8.86
CA ASN A 285 7.06 8.28 9.19
C ASN A 285 6.31 8.82 7.97
N ARG A 286 6.96 8.82 6.79
CA ARG A 286 6.31 9.14 5.52
C ARG A 286 5.22 8.11 5.19
N GLY A 287 5.50 6.83 5.39
CA GLY A 287 4.52 5.74 5.26
C GLY A 287 3.29 5.97 6.14
N ASP A 288 3.49 6.37 7.41
CA ASP A 288 2.40 6.67 8.34
C ASP A 288 1.51 7.84 7.84
N VAL A 289 2.13 8.90 7.30
CA VAL A 289 1.38 10.02 6.70
C VAL A 289 0.63 9.60 5.44
N LEU A 290 1.22 8.76 4.60
CA LEU A 290 0.58 8.24 3.39
C LEU A 290 -0.64 7.37 3.73
N LEU A 291 -0.60 6.62 4.84
CA LEU A 291 -1.79 5.92 5.34
C LEU A 291 -2.91 6.87 5.75
N CYS A 292 -2.59 8.00 6.40
CA CYS A 292 -3.59 9.03 6.71
C CYS A 292 -4.20 9.66 5.44
N LEU A 293 -3.49 9.59 4.31
CA LEU A 293 -3.95 10.03 3.00
C LEU A 293 -4.63 8.90 2.18
N ASP A 294 -4.74 7.68 2.71
CA ASP A 294 -5.16 6.43 2.03
C ASP A 294 -4.35 6.11 0.76
N GLU A 295 -3.08 6.54 0.72
CA GLU A 295 -2.15 6.24 -0.37
C GLU A 295 -1.40 4.93 -0.08
N ASN A 296 -2.17 3.85 0.09
CA ASN A 296 -1.69 2.55 0.62
C ASN A 296 -0.49 1.97 -0.16
N ARG A 297 -0.47 2.13 -1.49
CA ARG A 297 0.66 1.64 -2.31
C ARG A 297 1.94 2.41 -2.02
N ALA A 298 1.87 3.74 -2.00
CA ALA A 298 3.02 4.58 -1.69
C ALA A 298 3.47 4.42 -0.22
N ALA A 299 2.53 4.16 0.69
CA ALA A 299 2.83 3.81 2.08
C ALA A 299 3.64 2.51 2.16
N LEU A 300 3.20 1.47 1.44
CA LEU A 300 3.91 0.20 1.34
C LEU A 300 5.35 0.39 0.83
N ASP A 301 5.54 1.14 -0.26
CA ASP A 301 6.87 1.43 -0.81
C ASP A 301 7.78 2.14 0.23
N SER A 302 7.19 3.04 1.02
CA SER A 302 7.92 3.75 2.08
C SER A 302 8.34 2.82 3.22
N TYR A 303 7.45 1.90 3.65
CA TYR A 303 7.82 0.90 4.65
C TYR A 303 8.85 -0.10 4.14
N ASP A 304 8.73 -0.55 2.90
CA ASP A 304 9.72 -1.43 2.26
C ASP A 304 11.10 -0.76 2.21
N ARG A 305 11.14 0.53 1.89
CA ARG A 305 12.40 1.30 1.91
C ARG A 305 12.96 1.48 3.32
N ALA A 306 12.12 1.75 4.31
CA ALA A 306 12.52 1.84 5.72
C ALA A 306 13.12 0.51 6.22
N ILE A 307 12.49 -0.62 5.87
CA ILE A 307 12.95 -1.97 6.22
C ILE A 307 14.25 -2.34 5.50
N ALA A 308 14.40 -1.94 4.22
CA ALA A 308 15.64 -2.16 3.48
C ALA A 308 16.84 -1.43 4.11
N LEU A 309 16.61 -0.23 4.65
CA LEU A 309 17.63 0.54 5.37
C LEU A 309 17.85 0.03 6.80
N LYS A 310 16.79 -0.44 7.46
CA LYS A 310 16.81 -0.95 8.82
C LYS A 310 16.03 -2.28 8.94
N PRO A 311 16.69 -3.43 8.69
CA PRO A 311 16.03 -4.75 8.69
C PRO A 311 15.48 -5.24 10.04
N ASP A 312 15.85 -4.58 11.15
CA ASP A 312 15.37 -4.86 12.50
C ASP A 312 14.27 -3.89 12.97
N TYR A 313 13.63 -3.15 12.05
CA TYR A 313 12.60 -2.17 12.37
C TYR A 313 11.21 -2.81 12.57
N ALA A 314 10.97 -3.33 13.77
CA ALA A 314 9.73 -4.05 14.12
C ALA A 314 8.45 -3.25 13.85
N GLU A 315 8.43 -1.95 14.18
CA GLU A 315 7.29 -1.06 13.96
C GLU A 315 6.95 -0.92 12.45
N ALA A 316 7.97 -0.84 11.59
CA ALA A 316 7.77 -0.76 10.14
C ALA A 316 7.16 -2.05 9.57
N TYR A 317 7.57 -3.23 10.06
CA TYR A 317 6.95 -4.50 9.69
C TYR A 317 5.49 -4.59 10.16
N SER A 318 5.18 -4.11 11.36
CA SER A 318 3.80 -4.09 11.87
C SER A 318 2.90 -3.22 11.00
N ASN A 319 3.34 -2.01 10.63
CA ASN A 319 2.54 -1.12 9.79
C ASN A 319 2.47 -1.63 8.35
N ARG A 320 3.57 -2.16 7.80
CA ARG A 320 3.58 -2.85 6.50
C ARG A 320 2.52 -3.97 6.44
N GLY A 321 2.43 -4.78 7.48
CA GLY A 321 1.42 -5.85 7.58
C GLY A 321 0.00 -5.32 7.51
N ALA A 322 -0.29 -4.22 8.21
CA ALA A 322 -1.61 -3.57 8.15
C ALA A 322 -1.93 -3.04 6.75
N VAL A 323 -0.98 -2.37 6.09
CA VAL A 323 -1.17 -1.88 4.70
C VAL A 323 -1.39 -3.02 3.71
N LEU A 324 -0.65 -4.12 3.86
CA LEU A 324 -0.80 -5.29 3.00
C LEU A 324 -2.17 -5.96 3.19
N GLN A 325 -2.70 -5.97 4.42
CA GLN A 325 -4.06 -6.40 4.68
C GLN A 325 -5.07 -5.51 3.95
N ASP A 326 -4.91 -4.19 3.99
CA ASP A 326 -5.79 -3.24 3.28
C ASP A 326 -5.68 -3.38 1.76
N LEU A 327 -4.54 -3.84 1.25
CA LEU A 327 -4.32 -4.19 -0.16
C LEU A 327 -4.73 -5.63 -0.48
N ARG A 328 -5.27 -6.40 0.47
CA ARG A 328 -5.62 -7.83 0.38
C ARG A 328 -4.46 -8.74 -0.04
N ARG A 329 -3.22 -8.37 0.25
CA ARG A 329 -2.00 -9.20 0.08
C ARG A 329 -1.75 -10.01 1.36
N LEU A 330 -2.63 -10.98 1.62
CA LEU A 330 -2.79 -11.61 2.93
C LEU A 330 -1.56 -12.39 3.44
N ASP A 331 -0.91 -13.15 2.57
CA ASP A 331 0.25 -13.96 2.96
C ASP A 331 1.43 -13.07 3.40
N GLU A 332 1.66 -11.98 2.67
CA GLU A 332 2.70 -11.01 3.00
C GLU A 332 2.35 -10.21 4.25
N ALA A 333 1.07 -9.92 4.48
CA ALA A 333 0.60 -9.26 5.70
C ALA A 333 0.93 -10.12 6.92
N LEU A 334 0.58 -11.41 6.89
CA LEU A 334 0.89 -12.36 7.96
C LEU A 334 2.38 -12.48 8.20
N ALA A 335 3.18 -12.65 7.14
CA ALA A 335 4.63 -12.72 7.25
C ALA A 335 5.24 -11.47 7.88
N SER A 336 4.67 -10.29 7.59
CA SER A 336 5.12 -9.02 8.17
C SER A 336 4.80 -8.95 9.67
N PHE A 337 3.61 -9.36 10.10
CA PHE A 337 3.26 -9.42 11.52
C PHE A 337 4.15 -10.41 12.29
N ASP A 338 4.38 -11.59 11.73
CA ASP A 338 5.25 -12.60 12.33
C ASP A 338 6.69 -12.08 12.46
N ARG A 339 7.18 -11.34 11.45
CA ARG A 339 8.50 -10.72 11.51
C ARG A 339 8.59 -9.63 12.58
N ALA A 340 7.57 -8.77 12.70
CA ALA A 340 7.49 -7.74 13.73
C ALA A 340 7.55 -8.35 15.14
N ILE A 341 6.76 -9.42 15.37
CA ILE A 341 6.72 -10.14 16.65
C ILE A 341 8.05 -10.85 16.93
N ALA A 342 8.68 -11.46 15.92
CA ALA A 342 9.98 -12.11 16.08
C ALA A 342 11.09 -11.13 16.45
N LEU A 343 11.05 -9.90 15.91
CA LEU A 343 12.00 -8.84 16.25
C LEU A 343 11.73 -8.24 17.63
N LYS A 344 10.45 -8.12 18.01
CA LYS A 344 10.01 -7.51 19.27
C LYS A 344 8.89 -8.35 19.90
N PRO A 345 9.23 -9.35 20.75
CA PRO A 345 8.26 -10.29 21.33
C PRO A 345 7.20 -9.68 22.26
N ASP A 346 7.37 -8.43 22.69
CA ASP A 346 6.40 -7.68 23.49
C ASP A 346 5.63 -6.62 22.67
N HIS A 347 5.72 -6.67 21.33
CA HIS A 347 5.06 -5.71 20.45
C HIS A 347 3.54 -5.87 20.39
N ALA A 348 2.84 -5.24 21.33
CA ALA A 348 1.39 -5.35 21.47
C ALA A 348 0.59 -4.96 20.20
N VAL A 349 0.99 -3.89 19.50
CA VAL A 349 0.36 -3.48 18.24
C VAL A 349 0.43 -4.57 17.17
N ALA A 350 1.58 -5.24 17.02
CA ALA A 350 1.75 -6.29 16.02
C ALA A 350 0.86 -7.51 16.33
N TYR A 351 0.77 -7.90 17.61
CA TYR A 351 -0.15 -8.96 18.03
C TYR A 351 -1.62 -8.58 17.83
N TRP A 352 -1.98 -7.33 18.12
CA TRP A 352 -3.33 -6.83 17.89
C TRP A 352 -3.70 -6.83 16.41
N ASN A 353 -2.83 -6.31 15.55
CA ASN A 353 -3.07 -6.32 14.10
C ASN A 353 -3.16 -7.75 13.56
N LYS A 354 -2.28 -8.65 14.02
CA LYS A 354 -2.37 -10.08 13.70
C LYS A 354 -3.68 -10.71 14.20
N ALA A 355 -4.19 -10.31 15.37
CA ALA A 355 -5.48 -10.78 15.87
C ALA A 355 -6.61 -10.43 14.91
N LEU A 356 -6.69 -9.15 14.49
CA LEU A 356 -7.70 -8.68 13.53
C LEU A 356 -7.58 -9.42 12.19
N PHE A 357 -6.35 -9.60 11.70
CA PHE A 357 -6.06 -10.38 10.50
C PHE A 357 -6.57 -11.83 10.60
N ARG A 358 -6.27 -12.51 11.72
CA ARG A 358 -6.68 -13.90 11.95
C ARG A 358 -8.20 -14.03 12.02
N ILE A 359 -8.88 -13.11 12.68
CA ILE A 359 -10.35 -13.11 12.72
C ILE A 359 -10.91 -12.84 11.32
N LEU A 360 -10.38 -11.87 10.57
CA LEU A 360 -10.79 -11.56 9.20
C LEU A 360 -10.64 -12.77 8.25
N THR A 361 -9.58 -13.56 8.44
CA THR A 361 -9.27 -14.79 7.68
C THR A 361 -9.88 -16.05 8.30
N CYS A 362 -10.82 -15.89 9.23
CA CYS A 362 -11.60 -16.96 9.87
C CYS A 362 -10.84 -17.92 10.80
N ASP A 363 -9.59 -17.61 11.18
CA ASP A 363 -8.88 -18.28 12.27
C ASP A 363 -9.24 -17.62 13.61
N PHE A 364 -10.45 -17.91 14.07
CA PHE A 364 -10.97 -17.34 15.32
C PHE A 364 -10.23 -17.84 16.57
N ALA A 365 -9.70 -19.07 16.54
CA ALA A 365 -9.04 -19.65 17.70
C ALA A 365 -7.75 -18.90 18.04
N GLU A 366 -6.88 -18.65 17.04
CA GLU A 366 -5.72 -17.80 17.26
C GLU A 366 -6.13 -16.33 17.43
N GLY A 367 -7.06 -15.86 16.59
CA GLY A 367 -7.51 -14.47 16.56
C GLY A 367 -7.97 -13.93 17.90
N TRP A 368 -8.95 -14.58 18.55
CA TRP A 368 -9.48 -14.11 19.83
C TRP A 368 -8.46 -14.17 20.96
N ARG A 369 -7.55 -15.16 20.94
CA ARG A 369 -6.46 -15.25 21.93
C ARG A 369 -5.49 -14.08 21.78
N LEU A 370 -5.14 -13.72 20.54
CA LEU A 370 -4.26 -12.59 20.27
C LEU A 370 -4.94 -11.23 20.51
N TYR A 371 -6.27 -11.17 20.40
CA TYR A 371 -7.07 -9.95 20.63
C TYR A 371 -6.91 -9.39 22.05
N GLU A 372 -6.54 -10.22 23.04
CA GLU A 372 -6.26 -9.76 24.42
C GLU A 372 -5.00 -8.89 24.53
N TRP A 373 -4.14 -8.84 23.50
CA TRP A 373 -2.98 -7.94 23.51
C TRP A 373 -3.34 -6.45 23.46
N ARG A 374 -4.60 -6.10 23.13
CA ARG A 374 -5.09 -4.71 23.16
C ARG A 374 -4.85 -3.99 24.48
N TRP A 375 -4.91 -4.74 25.58
CA TRP A 375 -4.75 -4.20 26.92
C TRP A 375 -3.34 -3.70 27.23
N LYS A 376 -2.34 -4.14 26.45
CA LYS A 376 -0.95 -3.76 26.67
C LYS A 376 -0.57 -2.44 26.00
N ASP A 377 -1.37 -1.96 25.04
CA ASP A 377 -1.04 -0.75 24.29
C ASP A 377 -2.29 0.01 23.80
N CYS A 378 -2.90 -0.41 22.69
CA CYS A 378 -3.91 0.38 21.97
C CYS A 378 -5.19 0.69 22.76
N GLN A 379 -5.49 -0.05 23.84
CA GLN A 379 -6.62 0.20 24.75
C GLN A 379 -6.21 0.15 26.22
N LYS A 380 -4.93 0.41 26.54
CA LYS A 380 -4.40 0.38 27.90
C LYS A 380 -5.17 1.29 28.87
N ASP A 381 -5.60 2.46 28.42
CA ASP A 381 -6.34 3.43 29.24
C ASP A 381 -7.79 3.01 29.54
N GLN A 382 -8.30 1.97 28.86
CA GLN A 382 -9.65 1.44 29.06
C GLN A 382 -9.69 0.27 30.06
N VAL A 383 -8.53 -0.19 30.53
CA VAL A 383 -8.44 -1.28 31.51
C VAL A 383 -9.17 -0.88 32.78
N ARG A 384 -10.09 -1.73 33.23
CA ARG A 384 -10.85 -1.55 34.47
C ARG A 384 -10.16 -2.32 35.59
N ASP A 385 -9.81 -1.62 36.66
CA ASP A 385 -9.21 -2.22 37.86
C ASP A 385 -10.31 -2.70 38.81
N PHE A 386 -10.80 -3.92 38.58
CA PHE A 386 -11.76 -4.59 39.45
C PHE A 386 -11.04 -5.57 40.38
N ALA A 387 -11.46 -5.63 41.65
CA ALA A 387 -10.93 -6.61 42.60
C ALA A 387 -11.41 -8.05 42.30
N GLN A 388 -12.57 -8.17 41.66
CA GLN A 388 -13.14 -9.43 41.19
C GLN A 388 -12.33 -9.97 40.01
N PRO A 389 -12.20 -11.31 39.88
CA PRO A 389 -11.40 -11.89 38.80
C PRO A 389 -12.08 -11.79 37.44
N LEU A 390 -11.25 -11.63 36.41
CA LEU A 390 -11.61 -11.75 35.00
C LEU A 390 -12.07 -13.18 34.68
N TRP A 391 -13.16 -13.32 33.93
CA TRP A 391 -13.69 -14.59 33.46
C TRP A 391 -13.49 -14.75 31.95
N LEU A 392 -12.69 -15.74 31.56
CA LEU A 392 -12.44 -16.14 30.17
C LEU A 392 -12.87 -17.60 29.90
N GLY A 393 -13.95 -18.06 30.55
CA GLY A 393 -14.50 -19.41 30.35
C GLY A 393 -13.86 -20.52 31.19
N GLU A 394 -12.89 -20.19 32.05
CA GLU A 394 -12.14 -21.15 32.86
C GLU A 394 -12.88 -21.61 34.14
N ARG A 395 -13.88 -20.84 34.59
CA ARG A 395 -14.58 -21.05 35.87
C ARG A 395 -16.08 -21.30 35.66
N PRO A 396 -16.72 -22.14 36.49
CA PRO A 396 -18.17 -22.30 36.45
C PRO A 396 -18.94 -21.01 36.76
N LEU A 397 -20.04 -20.78 36.04
CA LEU A 397 -20.90 -19.61 36.20
C LEU A 397 -22.14 -19.84 37.10
N ALA A 398 -22.47 -21.09 37.40
CA ALA A 398 -23.67 -21.44 38.14
C ALA A 398 -23.74 -20.74 39.51
N GLY A 399 -24.81 -19.97 39.73
CA GLY A 399 -25.06 -19.23 40.97
C GLY A 399 -24.17 -17.99 41.17
N LYS A 400 -23.42 -17.56 40.15
CA LYS A 400 -22.54 -16.39 40.20
C LYS A 400 -23.16 -15.18 39.49
N THR A 401 -22.79 -13.98 39.93
CA THR A 401 -23.09 -12.76 39.19
C THR A 401 -21.90 -12.39 38.28
N LEU A 402 -22.13 -12.38 36.96
CA LEU A 402 -21.15 -12.00 35.96
C LEU A 402 -21.42 -10.58 35.45
N LEU A 403 -20.49 -9.67 35.67
CA LEU A 403 -20.49 -8.35 35.02
C LEU A 403 -19.91 -8.45 33.62
N ILE A 404 -20.73 -8.23 32.59
CA ILE A 404 -20.26 -7.99 31.22
C ILE A 404 -20.20 -6.48 31.01
N HIS A 405 -19.03 -5.93 30.70
CA HIS A 405 -18.85 -4.48 30.60
C HIS A 405 -18.42 -3.99 29.21
N ALA A 406 -19.00 -2.85 28.79
CA ALA A 406 -18.73 -2.23 27.50
C ALA A 406 -17.38 -1.50 27.46
N GLU A 407 -16.55 -1.83 26.47
CA GLU A 407 -15.27 -1.17 26.15
C GLU A 407 -15.36 -0.34 24.85
N GLN A 408 -15.85 -0.93 23.76
CA GLN A 408 -15.76 -0.38 22.40
C GLN A 408 -17.06 0.28 21.89
N GLY A 409 -17.30 0.27 20.58
CA GLY A 409 -18.39 0.98 19.93
C GLY A 409 -19.76 0.35 20.19
N LEU A 410 -20.82 1.06 19.79
CA LEU A 410 -22.20 0.58 19.98
C LEU A 410 -22.48 -0.71 19.18
N GLY A 411 -21.93 -0.81 17.96
CA GLY A 411 -22.06 -2.00 17.12
C GLY A 411 -21.47 -3.26 17.76
N ASP A 412 -20.36 -3.10 18.48
CA ASP A 412 -19.68 -4.18 19.19
C ASP A 412 -20.53 -4.72 20.33
N VAL A 413 -21.10 -3.81 21.11
CA VAL A 413 -22.01 -4.18 22.21
C VAL A 413 -23.26 -4.86 21.66
N ILE A 414 -23.86 -4.35 20.57
CA ILE A 414 -25.02 -4.98 19.93
C ILE A 414 -24.67 -6.37 19.40
N GLN A 415 -23.51 -6.54 18.75
CA GLN A 415 -23.13 -7.83 18.20
C GLN A 415 -22.84 -8.86 19.29
N PHE A 416 -22.05 -8.49 20.31
CA PHE A 416 -21.52 -9.43 21.29
C PHE A 416 -22.40 -9.59 22.55
N CYS A 417 -23.44 -8.78 22.73
CA CYS A 417 -24.42 -9.04 23.80
C CYS A 417 -25.18 -10.36 23.60
N ARG A 418 -25.13 -10.97 22.41
CA ARG A 418 -25.67 -12.31 22.12
C ARG A 418 -25.12 -13.42 23.04
N TYR A 419 -23.94 -13.22 23.63
CA TYR A 419 -23.36 -14.17 24.57
C TYR A 419 -23.90 -14.01 26.01
N ALA A 420 -24.59 -12.90 26.32
CA ALA A 420 -25.17 -12.69 27.65
C ALA A 420 -26.26 -13.72 27.99
N PRO A 421 -27.24 -14.03 27.11
CA PRO A 421 -28.17 -15.14 27.34
C PRO A 421 -27.46 -16.49 27.51
N MET A 422 -26.40 -16.77 26.74
CA MET A 422 -25.62 -18.01 26.87
C MET A 422 -24.94 -18.12 28.24
N ALA A 423 -24.41 -17.01 28.77
CA ALA A 423 -23.85 -16.98 30.13
C ALA A 423 -24.93 -17.20 31.20
N ALA A 424 -26.13 -16.65 30.99
CA ALA A 424 -27.28 -16.87 31.87
C ALA A 424 -27.76 -18.34 31.84
N GLU A 425 -27.73 -19.01 30.68
CA GLU A 425 -28.03 -20.44 30.55
C GLU A 425 -27.03 -21.34 31.29
N LEU A 426 -25.78 -20.88 31.45
CA LEU A 426 -24.78 -21.53 32.30
C LEU A 426 -25.00 -21.28 33.81
N GLY A 427 -26.10 -20.60 34.17
CA GLY A 427 -26.56 -20.39 35.54
C GLY A 427 -26.04 -19.11 36.20
N ALA A 428 -25.44 -18.17 35.46
CA ALA A 428 -25.10 -16.86 35.99
C ALA A 428 -26.31 -15.92 36.06
N HIS A 429 -26.27 -14.99 37.00
CA HIS A 429 -26.97 -13.71 36.87
C HIS A 429 -26.07 -12.74 36.11
N VAL A 430 -26.48 -12.29 34.93
CA VAL A 430 -25.65 -11.42 34.09
C VAL A 430 -26.02 -9.96 34.35
N VAL A 431 -25.04 -9.15 34.71
CA VAL A 431 -25.15 -7.69 34.75
C VAL A 431 -24.44 -7.14 33.51
N LEU A 432 -25.17 -6.53 32.58
CA LEU A 432 -24.65 -6.02 31.32
C LEU A 432 -24.55 -4.49 31.38
N GLU A 433 -23.33 -3.97 31.56
CA GLU A 433 -23.03 -2.53 31.54
C GLU A 433 -22.86 -2.03 30.10
N VAL A 434 -23.66 -1.04 29.69
CA VAL A 434 -23.70 -0.53 28.30
C VAL A 434 -23.79 0.99 28.24
N GLN A 435 -23.43 1.58 27.11
CA GLN A 435 -23.56 3.01 26.88
C GLN A 435 -25.04 3.44 26.91
N ALA A 436 -25.30 4.67 27.37
CA ALA A 436 -26.66 5.19 27.56
C ALA A 436 -27.62 4.97 26.36
N PRO A 437 -27.22 5.17 25.08
CA PRO A 437 -28.11 4.96 23.94
C PRO A 437 -28.62 3.52 23.75
N LEU A 438 -27.98 2.53 24.38
CA LEU A 438 -28.30 1.10 24.24
C LEU A 438 -29.15 0.55 25.39
N VAL A 439 -29.29 1.27 26.50
CA VAL A 439 -29.92 0.76 27.73
C VAL A 439 -31.35 0.26 27.46
N SER A 440 -32.19 1.10 26.85
CA SER A 440 -33.59 0.76 26.55
C SER A 440 -33.70 -0.44 25.60
N LEU A 441 -32.82 -0.54 24.61
CA LEU A 441 -32.85 -1.62 23.62
C LEU A 441 -32.42 -2.95 24.24
N LEU A 442 -31.29 -2.96 24.95
CA LEU A 442 -30.72 -4.19 25.50
C LEU A 442 -31.50 -4.72 26.70
N ALA A 443 -32.38 -3.91 27.30
CA ALA A 443 -33.36 -4.38 28.29
C ALA A 443 -34.33 -5.44 27.71
N THR A 444 -34.40 -5.59 26.39
CA THR A 444 -35.20 -6.63 25.71
C THR A 444 -34.50 -8.00 25.60
N LEU A 445 -33.24 -8.10 26.04
CA LEU A 445 -32.50 -9.37 26.06
C LEU A 445 -33.21 -10.39 26.96
N GLN A 446 -33.35 -11.61 26.46
CA GLN A 446 -33.90 -12.72 27.24
C GLN A 446 -32.86 -13.32 28.20
N GLY A 447 -33.35 -14.08 29.18
CA GLY A 447 -32.52 -14.73 30.20
C GLY A 447 -32.38 -13.90 31.48
N ASN A 448 -31.59 -14.41 32.42
CA ASN A 448 -31.33 -13.77 33.72
C ASN A 448 -30.32 -12.61 33.58
N CYS A 449 -30.69 -11.59 32.79
CA CYS A 449 -29.85 -10.46 32.42
C CYS A 449 -30.42 -9.14 32.98
N THR A 450 -29.59 -8.32 33.63
CA THR A 450 -29.91 -6.97 34.09
C THR A 450 -29.01 -5.97 33.39
N VAL A 451 -29.59 -4.95 32.76
CA VAL A 451 -28.84 -3.93 32.02
C VAL A 451 -28.61 -2.71 32.90
N VAL A 452 -27.39 -2.17 32.89
CA VAL A 452 -27.01 -0.96 33.62
C VAL A 452 -26.29 0.04 32.71
N GLU A 453 -26.50 1.33 32.95
CA GLU A 453 -25.84 2.40 32.21
C GLU A 453 -24.38 2.55 32.66
N LYS A 454 -23.45 2.61 31.69
CA LYS A 454 -22.01 2.82 31.91
C LYS A 454 -21.77 4.12 32.67
N GLY A 455 -21.00 4.03 33.75
CA GLY A 455 -20.69 5.16 34.63
C GLY A 455 -21.65 5.33 35.81
N ARG A 456 -22.74 4.55 35.88
CA ARG A 456 -23.53 4.40 37.11
C ARG A 456 -22.86 3.45 38.09
N ALA A 457 -23.32 3.48 39.34
CA ALA A 457 -22.88 2.53 40.35
C ALA A 457 -23.26 1.10 39.94
N LEU A 458 -22.28 0.20 39.91
CA LEU A 458 -22.47 -1.19 39.55
C LEU A 458 -23.03 -1.98 40.75
N PRO A 459 -24.00 -2.89 40.54
CA PRO A 459 -24.41 -3.83 41.58
C PRO A 459 -23.26 -4.78 41.95
N PRO A 460 -23.30 -5.46 43.10
CA PRO A 460 -22.29 -6.46 43.45
C PRO A 460 -22.19 -7.58 42.41
N PHE A 461 -20.97 -7.96 42.04
CA PHE A 461 -20.69 -9.06 41.11
C PHE A 461 -19.54 -9.95 41.62
N ASP A 462 -19.49 -11.19 41.15
CA ASP A 462 -18.47 -12.18 41.50
C ASP A 462 -17.33 -12.22 40.48
N LEU A 463 -17.67 -12.06 39.21
CA LEU A 463 -16.78 -12.21 38.05
C LEU A 463 -17.03 -11.06 37.08
N HIS A 464 -16.04 -10.70 36.26
CA HIS A 464 -16.26 -9.75 35.17
C HIS A 464 -15.68 -10.23 33.84
N CYS A 465 -16.24 -9.78 32.72
CA CYS A 465 -15.74 -10.03 31.38
C CYS A 465 -15.97 -8.79 30.50
N PRO A 466 -14.94 -8.26 29.83
CA PRO A 466 -15.14 -7.28 28.77
C PRO A 466 -15.95 -7.90 27.63
N VAL A 467 -16.87 -7.13 27.04
CA VAL A 467 -17.78 -7.67 26.01
C VAL A 467 -17.05 -8.30 24.81
N MET A 468 -15.88 -7.76 24.43
CA MET A 468 -15.08 -8.27 23.31
C MET A 468 -14.25 -9.51 23.65
N SER A 469 -14.17 -9.89 24.92
CA SER A 469 -13.50 -11.13 25.36
C SER A 469 -14.46 -12.32 25.43
N LEU A 470 -15.77 -12.10 25.23
CA LEU A 470 -16.78 -13.18 25.23
C LEU A 470 -16.52 -14.26 24.16
N PRO A 471 -16.14 -13.93 22.90
CA PRO A 471 -15.80 -14.98 21.92
C PRO A 471 -14.63 -15.85 22.37
N LEU A 472 -13.63 -15.28 23.05
CA LEU A 472 -12.53 -16.06 23.64
C LEU A 472 -13.06 -16.95 24.77
N ALA A 473 -13.88 -16.41 25.67
CA ALA A 473 -14.44 -17.13 26.81
C ALA A 473 -15.30 -18.33 26.39
N PHE A 474 -16.08 -18.17 25.32
CA PHE A 474 -16.91 -19.23 24.75
C PHE A 474 -16.18 -20.08 23.69
N LYS A 475 -14.88 -19.84 23.47
CA LYS A 475 -14.04 -20.56 22.49
C LYS A 475 -14.68 -20.59 21.09
N THR A 476 -15.23 -19.45 20.68
CA THR A 476 -15.96 -19.32 19.42
C THR A 476 -15.04 -19.62 18.24
N THR A 477 -15.47 -20.59 17.43
CA THR A 477 -14.91 -20.92 16.11
C THR A 477 -15.94 -20.57 15.04
N LEU A 478 -15.57 -20.61 13.76
CA LEU A 478 -16.54 -20.41 12.67
C LEU A 478 -17.71 -21.41 12.75
N ALA A 479 -17.45 -22.65 13.19
CA ALA A 479 -18.46 -23.70 13.33
C ALA A 479 -19.35 -23.55 14.58
N SER A 480 -18.83 -22.94 15.65
CA SER A 480 -19.54 -22.78 16.93
C SER A 480 -20.06 -21.35 17.16
N LEU A 481 -20.03 -20.53 16.12
CA LEU A 481 -20.49 -19.14 16.16
C LEU A 481 -22.00 -19.10 16.51
N PRO A 482 -22.42 -18.31 17.53
CA PRO A 482 -23.83 -18.21 17.90
C PRO A 482 -24.60 -17.33 16.90
N ALA A 483 -25.12 -17.96 15.85
CA ALA A 483 -25.83 -17.30 14.75
C ALA A 483 -27.36 -17.16 14.98
N VAL A 484 -27.86 -17.60 16.13
CA VAL A 484 -29.30 -17.58 16.46
C VAL A 484 -29.79 -16.14 16.57
N VAL A 485 -30.83 -15.82 15.79
CA VAL A 485 -31.52 -14.52 15.74
C VAL A 485 -33.04 -14.76 15.65
N PRO A 486 -33.88 -13.82 16.14
CA PRO A 486 -33.51 -12.57 16.80
C PRO A 486 -33.10 -12.78 18.27
N TYR A 487 -32.15 -11.97 18.75
CA TYR A 487 -31.84 -11.85 20.19
C TYR A 487 -32.10 -10.44 20.74
N LEU A 488 -32.46 -9.48 19.88
CA LEU A 488 -32.94 -8.16 20.26
C LEU A 488 -34.30 -7.91 19.61
N HIS A 489 -35.16 -7.15 20.30
CA HIS A 489 -36.51 -6.88 19.87
C HIS A 489 -36.81 -5.38 19.95
N ALA A 490 -37.65 -4.89 19.03
CA ALA A 490 -38.19 -3.54 19.12
C ALA A 490 -39.18 -3.47 20.30
N ASP A 491 -39.22 -2.30 20.95
CA ASP A 491 -40.27 -1.98 21.91
C ASP A 491 -41.63 -1.92 21.19
N ALA A 492 -42.64 -2.60 21.74
CA ALA A 492 -43.93 -2.77 21.08
C ALA A 492 -44.72 -1.46 20.97
N ASP A 493 -44.63 -0.58 21.98
CA ASP A 493 -45.35 0.71 22.00
C ASP A 493 -44.72 1.67 20.99
N LYS A 494 -43.38 1.74 20.96
CA LYS A 494 -42.63 2.51 19.95
C LYS A 494 -42.89 1.98 18.54
N GLN A 495 -42.91 0.66 18.35
CA GLN A 495 -43.22 0.04 17.06
C GLN A 495 -44.60 0.46 16.57
N GLN A 496 -45.60 0.47 17.45
CA GLN A 496 -46.96 0.88 17.09
C GLN A 496 -47.04 2.39 16.80
N ALA A 497 -46.30 3.22 17.54
CA ALA A 497 -46.20 4.66 17.28
C ALA A 497 -45.61 4.93 15.88
N TRP A 498 -44.52 4.25 15.51
CA TRP A 498 -43.94 4.35 14.17
C TRP A 498 -44.89 3.89 13.07
N ARG A 499 -45.60 2.77 13.28
CA ARG A 499 -46.60 2.30 12.31
C ARG A 499 -47.69 3.34 12.05
N ARG A 500 -48.18 4.01 13.10
CA ARG A 500 -49.17 5.11 12.96
C ARG A 500 -48.58 6.32 12.25
N ARG A 501 -47.31 6.64 12.51
CA ARG A 501 -46.61 7.80 11.92
C ARG A 501 -46.36 7.63 10.43
N LEU A 502 -45.91 6.44 10.01
CA LEU A 502 -45.61 6.15 8.61
C LEU A 502 -46.88 5.83 7.80
N GLY A 503 -47.96 5.40 8.45
CA GLY A 503 -49.18 4.98 7.77
C GLY A 503 -49.03 3.66 7.02
N ASP A 504 -49.99 3.35 6.16
CA ASP A 504 -49.97 2.15 5.31
C ASP A 504 -48.94 2.30 4.19
N ALA A 505 -48.12 1.27 3.99
CA ALA A 505 -47.09 1.25 2.95
C ALA A 505 -47.73 1.07 1.57
N THR A 506 -47.48 2.00 0.64
CA THR A 506 -47.90 1.89 -0.77
C THR A 506 -46.78 1.41 -1.69
N GLN A 507 -45.55 1.44 -1.20
CA GLN A 507 -44.33 0.93 -1.82
C GLN A 507 -43.47 0.22 -0.76
N PRO A 508 -42.52 -0.63 -1.14
CA PRO A 508 -41.58 -1.21 -0.20
C PRO A 508 -40.76 -0.14 0.52
N ARG A 509 -40.63 -0.26 1.85
CA ARG A 509 -39.89 0.67 2.71
C ARG A 509 -38.45 0.23 2.89
N ILE A 510 -37.53 1.08 2.45
CA ILE A 510 -36.09 0.84 2.50
C ILE A 510 -35.45 1.76 3.53
N GLY A 511 -34.92 1.19 4.60
CA GLY A 511 -34.12 1.92 5.58
C GLY A 511 -32.70 2.13 5.05
N LEU A 512 -32.16 3.34 5.09
CA LEU A 512 -30.85 3.67 4.51
C LEU A 512 -29.90 4.30 5.54
N VAL A 513 -28.66 3.79 5.59
CA VAL A 513 -27.51 4.34 6.35
C VAL A 513 -26.28 4.31 5.47
N TRP A 514 -25.67 5.46 5.20
CA TRP A 514 -24.59 5.55 4.20
C TRP A 514 -23.25 5.95 4.80
N SER A 515 -23.22 6.38 6.06
CA SER A 515 -21.98 6.81 6.69
C SER A 515 -21.91 6.48 8.18
N GLY A 516 -20.68 6.25 8.66
CA GLY A 516 -20.40 6.06 10.07
C GLY A 516 -20.14 7.37 10.82
N SER A 517 -19.78 7.25 12.10
CA SER A 517 -19.31 8.39 12.89
C SER A 517 -17.97 8.90 12.38
N THR A 518 -17.84 10.23 12.26
CA THR A 518 -16.59 10.92 11.87
C THR A 518 -15.44 10.74 12.86
N THR A 519 -15.75 10.29 14.08
CA THR A 519 -14.75 9.99 15.11
C THR A 519 -14.11 8.61 14.95
N HIS A 520 -14.68 7.76 14.09
CA HIS A 520 -14.17 6.41 13.85
C HIS A 520 -12.91 6.44 12.97
N LYS A 521 -11.82 5.78 13.41
CA LYS A 521 -10.52 5.84 12.72
C LYS A 521 -10.57 5.41 11.25
N ASN A 522 -11.35 4.37 10.94
CA ASN A 522 -11.52 3.84 9.59
C ASN A 522 -12.78 4.37 8.86
N ASP A 523 -13.34 5.49 9.30
CA ASP A 523 -14.59 6.02 8.74
C ASP A 523 -14.51 6.31 7.24
N ARG A 524 -13.40 6.88 6.80
CA ARG A 524 -13.17 7.28 5.40
C ARG A 524 -13.28 6.11 4.42
N ASN A 525 -12.81 4.93 4.81
CA ASN A 525 -12.85 3.73 3.97
C ASN A 525 -14.27 3.13 3.87
N ARG A 526 -15.05 3.18 4.95
CA ARG A 526 -16.36 2.49 5.03
C ARG A 526 -17.58 3.37 4.72
N SER A 527 -17.43 4.68 4.68
CA SER A 527 -18.52 5.62 4.44
C SER A 527 -18.65 5.99 2.95
N ILE A 528 -19.88 6.14 2.48
CA ILE A 528 -20.20 6.51 1.10
C ILE A 528 -20.78 7.93 1.11
N PRO A 529 -20.23 8.89 0.35
CA PRO A 529 -20.86 10.21 0.18
C PRO A 529 -22.27 10.06 -0.38
N LEU A 530 -23.27 10.73 0.21
CA LEU A 530 -24.68 10.50 -0.14
C LEU A 530 -24.97 10.73 -1.62
N GLN A 531 -24.29 11.69 -2.25
CA GLN A 531 -24.42 12.00 -3.68
C GLN A 531 -24.20 10.77 -4.57
N ARG A 532 -23.32 9.84 -4.15
CA ARG A 532 -23.05 8.61 -4.91
C ARG A 532 -24.25 7.67 -4.93
N LEU A 533 -25.13 7.74 -3.93
CA LEU A 533 -26.32 6.88 -3.81
C LEU A 533 -27.52 7.37 -4.64
N GLU A 534 -27.40 8.50 -5.35
CA GLU A 534 -28.43 9.03 -6.24
C GLU A 534 -29.07 7.98 -7.17
N PRO A 535 -28.33 7.05 -7.80
CA PRO A 535 -28.94 6.03 -8.65
C PRO A 535 -29.93 5.10 -7.93
N LEU A 536 -29.75 4.88 -6.62
CA LEU A 536 -30.69 4.10 -5.80
C LEU A 536 -31.90 4.93 -5.40
N LEU A 537 -31.67 6.19 -5.00
CA LEU A 537 -32.71 7.11 -4.54
C LEU A 537 -33.68 7.56 -5.66
N ARG A 538 -33.41 7.21 -6.92
CA ARG A 538 -34.31 7.42 -8.07
C ARG A 538 -35.22 6.24 -8.37
N LEU A 539 -35.06 5.11 -7.67
CA LEU A 539 -35.93 3.96 -7.83
C LEU A 539 -37.32 4.26 -7.23
N PRO A 540 -38.40 3.67 -7.75
CA PRO A 540 -39.76 3.87 -7.24
C PRO A 540 -39.98 3.08 -5.94
N LEU A 541 -39.26 3.45 -4.88
CA LEU A 541 -39.26 2.84 -3.55
C LEU A 541 -39.34 3.94 -2.49
N GLU A 542 -39.87 3.61 -1.31
CA GLU A 542 -39.97 4.54 -0.18
C GLU A 542 -38.69 4.47 0.66
N PHE A 543 -37.82 5.48 0.59
CA PHE A 543 -36.56 5.51 1.35
C PHE A 543 -36.71 6.25 2.68
N HIS A 544 -36.26 5.64 3.78
CA HIS A 544 -36.21 6.25 5.11
C HIS A 544 -34.76 6.32 5.60
N ALA A 545 -34.27 7.50 5.93
CA ALA A 545 -32.96 7.65 6.55
C ALA A 545 -33.01 7.13 8.00
N LEU A 546 -32.21 6.10 8.26
CA LEU A 546 -31.93 5.60 9.63
C LEU A 546 -30.65 6.24 10.20
N GLN A 547 -30.05 7.16 9.45
CA GLN A 547 -28.84 7.90 9.79
C GLN A 547 -29.15 8.98 10.83
N ASN A 548 -28.53 8.90 12.01
CA ASN A 548 -28.69 9.91 13.05
C ASN A 548 -27.84 11.17 12.77
N GLU A 549 -26.54 10.99 12.53
CA GLU A 549 -25.60 12.08 12.22
C GLU A 549 -25.55 12.34 10.71
N ILE A 550 -25.97 13.53 10.28
CA ILE A 550 -25.86 14.00 8.89
C ILE A 550 -24.61 14.87 8.74
N ARG A 551 -23.72 14.50 7.82
CA ARG A 551 -22.50 15.27 7.55
C ARG A 551 -22.83 16.60 6.89
N PRO A 552 -22.04 17.65 7.12
CA PRO A 552 -22.21 18.94 6.44
C PRO A 552 -22.29 18.80 4.91
N ASP A 553 -21.44 17.95 4.33
CA ASP A 553 -21.39 17.72 2.88
C ASP A 553 -22.62 16.97 2.34
N ASP A 554 -23.28 16.15 3.16
CA ASP A 554 -24.49 15.41 2.77
C ASP A 554 -25.75 16.30 2.85
N ALA A 555 -25.75 17.32 3.72
CA ALA A 555 -26.89 18.21 3.91
C ALA A 555 -27.31 18.93 2.60
N ALA A 556 -26.33 19.32 1.77
CA ALA A 556 -26.59 19.92 0.47
C ALA A 556 -27.25 18.93 -0.51
N ALA A 557 -26.84 17.65 -0.48
CA ALA A 557 -27.40 16.61 -1.34
C ALA A 557 -28.82 16.23 -0.95
N LEU A 558 -29.11 16.17 0.36
CA LEU A 558 -30.45 15.88 0.88
C LEU A 558 -31.50 16.89 0.40
N ALA A 559 -31.13 18.17 0.24
CA ALA A 559 -32.05 19.17 -0.30
C ALA A 559 -32.43 18.90 -1.78
N GLY A 560 -31.60 18.16 -2.53
CA GLY A 560 -31.85 17.78 -3.92
C GLY A 560 -32.63 16.46 -4.08
N PHE A 561 -32.63 15.58 -3.07
CA PHE A 561 -33.27 14.28 -3.10
C PHE A 561 -34.60 14.28 -2.35
N GLY A 562 -35.70 14.68 -3.02
CA GLY A 562 -37.04 14.74 -2.42
C GLY A 562 -37.69 13.38 -2.08
N GLN A 563 -36.99 12.26 -2.27
CA GLN A 563 -37.53 10.89 -2.12
C GLN A 563 -37.07 10.17 -0.83
N ILE A 564 -36.21 10.79 0.00
CA ILE A 564 -35.76 10.22 1.27
C ILE A 564 -36.40 10.91 2.48
N HIS A 565 -37.08 10.14 3.32
CA HIS A 565 -37.71 10.61 4.56
C HIS A 565 -36.69 10.66 5.69
N LEU A 566 -36.48 11.85 6.27
CA LEU A 566 -35.57 12.07 7.39
C LEU A 566 -36.29 11.92 8.74
N HIS A 567 -35.68 11.20 9.68
CA HIS A 567 -36.24 10.90 11.01
C HIS A 567 -35.30 11.27 12.17
N ARG A 568 -34.27 12.07 11.90
CA ARG A 568 -33.16 12.30 12.86
C ARG A 568 -33.62 12.91 14.19
N ASP A 569 -34.65 13.76 14.17
CA ASP A 569 -35.13 14.47 15.36
C ASP A 569 -35.98 13.53 16.25
N GLU A 570 -36.41 12.39 15.69
CA GLU A 570 -37.17 11.34 16.36
C GLU A 570 -36.29 10.18 16.88
N LEU A 571 -35.06 10.02 16.39
CA LEU A 571 -34.15 8.92 16.74
C LEU A 571 -33.32 9.25 17.99
N GLY A 572 -33.96 9.29 19.15
CA GLY A 572 -33.32 9.63 20.44
C GLY A 572 -32.44 8.53 21.06
N ASP A 573 -32.76 7.26 20.82
CA ASP A 573 -32.00 6.09 21.30
C ASP A 573 -32.09 4.91 20.31
N PHE A 574 -31.33 3.84 20.54
CA PHE A 574 -31.35 2.66 19.67
C PHE A 574 -32.65 1.84 19.79
N SER A 575 -33.46 2.07 20.82
CA SER A 575 -34.78 1.44 20.95
C SER A 575 -35.78 2.10 19.97
N GLU A 576 -35.70 3.41 19.75
CA GLU A 576 -36.43 4.08 18.66
C GLU A 576 -35.92 3.66 17.28
N THR A 577 -34.60 3.58 17.09
CA THR A 577 -34.03 3.08 15.83
C THR A 577 -34.50 1.66 15.53
N ALA A 578 -34.57 0.77 16.52
CA ALA A 578 -35.09 -0.59 16.37
C ALA A 578 -36.57 -0.59 15.97
N ALA A 579 -37.39 0.25 16.60
CA ALA A 579 -38.81 0.37 16.28
C ALA A 579 -39.07 0.86 14.84
N LEU A 580 -38.23 1.78 14.34
CA LEU A 580 -38.28 2.24 12.95
C LEU A 580 -37.75 1.16 11.98
N VAL A 581 -36.61 0.52 12.28
CA VAL A 581 -36.06 -0.62 11.52
C VAL A 581 -37.10 -1.74 11.36
N GLN A 582 -37.92 -1.98 12.38
CA GLN A 582 -38.97 -2.98 12.33
C GLN A 582 -40.01 -2.70 11.24
N GLN A 583 -40.26 -1.43 10.89
CA GLN A 583 -41.19 -1.02 9.84
C GLN A 583 -40.63 -1.13 8.42
N MET A 584 -39.33 -1.38 8.27
CA MET A 584 -38.67 -1.47 6.96
C MET A 584 -38.81 -2.89 6.38
N ASP A 585 -38.99 -3.01 5.08
CA ASP A 585 -38.94 -4.28 4.36
C ASP A 585 -37.50 -4.76 4.16
N LEU A 586 -36.58 -3.80 4.02
CA LEU A 586 -35.15 -4.02 3.86
C LEU A 586 -34.37 -2.85 4.48
N VAL A 587 -33.25 -3.16 5.13
CA VAL A 587 -32.26 -2.15 5.56
C VAL A 587 -31.06 -2.24 4.65
N ILE A 588 -30.63 -1.12 4.05
CA ILE A 588 -29.39 -0.99 3.31
C ILE A 588 -28.46 -0.09 4.11
N THR A 589 -27.28 -0.60 4.46
CA THR A 589 -26.37 0.10 5.36
C THR A 589 -24.91 -0.13 4.95
N VAL A 590 -24.04 0.83 5.22
CA VAL A 590 -22.60 0.53 5.34
C VAL A 590 -22.34 -0.18 6.68
N ASP A 591 -21.12 -0.65 6.92
CA ASP A 591 -20.71 -1.32 8.16
C ASP A 591 -20.91 -0.43 9.40
N THR A 592 -22.09 -0.41 10.04
CA THR A 592 -22.42 0.46 11.19
C THR A 592 -23.16 -0.30 12.29
N ALA A 593 -23.41 0.34 13.43
CA ALA A 593 -24.25 -0.22 14.49
C ALA A 593 -25.67 -0.61 14.00
N VAL A 594 -26.21 0.06 12.96
CA VAL A 594 -27.50 -0.29 12.37
C VAL A 594 -27.44 -1.62 11.60
N ALA A 595 -26.30 -1.97 11.00
CA ALA A 595 -26.09 -3.27 10.39
C ALA A 595 -26.23 -4.40 11.43
N HIS A 596 -25.58 -4.21 12.58
CA HIS A 596 -25.66 -5.15 13.71
C HIS A 596 -27.05 -5.20 14.32
N LEU A 597 -27.74 -4.05 14.43
CA LEU A 597 -29.11 -3.97 14.96
C LEU A 597 -30.09 -4.76 14.08
N ALA A 598 -30.11 -4.47 12.78
CA ALA A 598 -31.00 -5.13 11.83
C ALA A 598 -30.75 -6.65 11.81
N GLY A 599 -29.48 -7.07 11.78
CA GLY A 599 -29.09 -8.47 11.87
C GLY A 599 -29.52 -9.12 13.20
N ALA A 600 -29.35 -8.45 14.33
CA ALA A 600 -29.74 -8.95 15.66
C ALA A 600 -31.26 -9.13 15.81
N MET A 601 -32.04 -8.36 15.06
CA MET A 601 -33.50 -8.43 14.98
C MET A 601 -34.00 -9.37 13.89
N ALA A 602 -33.11 -10.10 13.20
CA ALA A 602 -33.44 -10.95 12.06
C ALA A 602 -34.13 -10.22 10.89
N LYS A 603 -33.92 -8.91 10.76
CA LYS A 603 -34.43 -8.12 9.64
C LYS A 603 -33.55 -8.35 8.40
N PRO A 604 -34.13 -8.42 7.18
CA PRO A 604 -33.35 -8.41 5.96
C PRO A 604 -32.45 -7.17 5.92
N VAL A 605 -31.14 -7.38 5.76
CA VAL A 605 -30.16 -6.29 5.75
C VAL A 605 -29.14 -6.50 4.64
N TRP A 606 -28.90 -5.46 3.84
CA TRP A 606 -27.86 -5.42 2.83
C TRP A 606 -26.74 -4.50 3.29
N ILE A 607 -25.52 -5.02 3.28
CA ILE A 607 -24.37 -4.35 3.86
C ILE A 607 -23.37 -4.05 2.76
N LEU A 608 -23.09 -2.77 2.55
CA LEU A 608 -22.14 -2.28 1.56
C LEU A 608 -20.78 -2.16 2.22
N LEU A 609 -19.81 -2.93 1.71
CA LEU A 609 -18.50 -3.12 2.31
C LEU A 609 -17.38 -2.59 1.41
N PRO A 610 -16.35 -1.95 1.99
CA PRO A 610 -15.16 -1.56 1.25
C PRO A 610 -14.33 -2.78 0.81
N PHE A 611 -13.34 -2.52 -0.04
CA PHE A 611 -12.47 -3.56 -0.58
C PHE A 611 -11.77 -4.38 0.51
N ALA A 612 -11.24 -3.70 1.52
CA ALA A 612 -10.75 -4.30 2.76
C ALA A 612 -11.78 -4.05 3.87
N PRO A 613 -12.67 -5.02 4.15
CA PRO A 613 -13.74 -4.88 5.13
C PRO A 613 -13.21 -5.03 6.56
N ASP A 614 -14.03 -4.62 7.53
CA ASP A 614 -13.82 -5.00 8.91
C ASP A 614 -13.87 -6.54 9.09
N TYR A 615 -13.11 -7.05 10.07
CA TYR A 615 -12.93 -8.48 10.32
C TYR A 615 -14.24 -9.25 10.52
N ARG A 616 -15.31 -8.59 10.98
CA ARG A 616 -16.63 -9.20 11.23
C ARG A 616 -17.28 -9.73 9.96
N TRP A 617 -16.92 -9.17 8.82
CA TRP A 617 -17.55 -9.46 7.54
C TRP A 617 -16.80 -10.47 6.69
N MET A 618 -15.57 -10.88 7.06
CA MET A 618 -14.72 -11.81 6.29
C MET A 618 -14.44 -11.29 4.87
N LEU A 619 -13.71 -12.05 4.03
CA LEU A 619 -13.24 -11.55 2.72
C LEU A 619 -14.10 -11.99 1.53
N ASP A 620 -14.28 -13.29 1.34
CA ASP A 620 -14.72 -13.87 0.05
C ASP A 620 -16.10 -14.50 0.11
N ARG A 621 -17.08 -13.72 0.57
CA ARG A 621 -18.45 -14.21 0.74
C ARG A 621 -19.52 -13.14 0.69
N SER A 622 -20.71 -13.47 0.17
CA SER A 622 -21.86 -12.57 0.07
C SER A 622 -22.87 -12.75 1.22
N ASP A 623 -22.62 -13.68 2.14
CA ASP A 623 -23.42 -13.95 3.33
C ASP A 623 -22.66 -13.58 4.62
N SER A 624 -23.37 -13.49 5.75
CA SER A 624 -22.75 -13.30 7.07
C SER A 624 -23.04 -14.49 7.99
N PRO A 625 -22.01 -15.21 8.47
CA PRO A 625 -22.18 -16.23 9.50
C PRO A 625 -22.75 -15.66 10.81
N TRP A 626 -22.52 -14.37 11.09
CA TRP A 626 -23.07 -13.71 12.28
C TRP A 626 -24.55 -13.38 12.17
N TYR A 627 -25.04 -13.15 10.96
CA TYR A 627 -26.38 -12.65 10.67
C TYR A 627 -26.95 -13.35 9.43
N PRO A 628 -27.73 -14.43 9.60
CA PRO A 628 -28.31 -15.17 8.47
C PRO A 628 -29.20 -14.33 7.55
N SER A 629 -29.73 -13.20 8.02
CA SER A 629 -30.54 -12.27 7.23
C SER A 629 -29.73 -11.23 6.43
N ALA A 630 -28.39 -11.28 6.52
CA ALA A 630 -27.52 -10.30 5.88
C ALA A 630 -27.03 -10.75 4.50
N THR A 631 -27.07 -9.83 3.54
CA THR A 631 -26.41 -9.95 2.23
C THR A 631 -25.30 -8.89 2.13
N LEU A 632 -24.12 -9.30 1.69
CA LEU A 632 -22.92 -8.45 1.64
C LEU A 632 -22.59 -8.07 0.19
N PHE A 633 -22.42 -6.79 -0.07
CA PHE A 633 -21.98 -6.23 -1.35
C PHE A 633 -20.61 -5.60 -1.16
N ARG A 634 -19.63 -5.98 -1.97
CA ARG A 634 -18.22 -5.65 -1.73
C ARG A 634 -17.64 -4.89 -2.91
N GLN A 635 -16.81 -3.90 -2.61
CA GLN A 635 -16.01 -3.29 -3.65
C GLN A 635 -15.07 -4.33 -4.29
N PRO A 636 -15.03 -4.42 -5.63
CA PRO A 636 -14.05 -5.26 -6.33
C PRO A 636 -12.65 -4.64 -6.32
N ALA A 637 -12.54 -3.32 -6.12
CA ALA A 637 -11.29 -2.57 -5.98
C ALA A 637 -11.46 -1.39 -5.02
N PRO A 638 -10.39 -0.92 -4.33
CA PRO A 638 -10.48 0.21 -3.41
C PRO A 638 -11.15 1.44 -4.04
N GLY A 639 -12.23 1.91 -3.42
CA GLY A 639 -12.96 3.10 -3.85
C GLY A 639 -14.02 2.87 -4.94
N ASP A 640 -14.17 1.65 -5.45
CA ASP A 640 -15.19 1.31 -6.47
C ASP A 640 -16.59 1.13 -5.88
N TRP A 641 -17.08 2.19 -5.22
CA TRP A 641 -18.48 2.30 -4.80
C TRP A 641 -19.47 2.31 -5.98
N PRO A 642 -19.19 2.91 -7.16
CA PRO A 642 -20.12 2.90 -8.28
C PRO A 642 -20.56 1.49 -8.70
N SER A 643 -19.64 0.52 -8.78
CA SER A 643 -20.00 -0.87 -9.12
C SER A 643 -20.91 -1.52 -8.07
N VAL A 644 -20.59 -1.31 -6.78
CA VAL A 644 -21.42 -1.78 -5.66
C VAL A 644 -22.83 -1.21 -5.73
N ILE A 645 -22.94 0.10 -5.98
CA ILE A 645 -24.23 0.79 -6.10
C ILE A 645 -25.03 0.29 -7.31
N ALA A 646 -24.37 0.05 -8.44
CA ALA A 646 -25.02 -0.51 -9.62
C ALA A 646 -25.56 -1.92 -9.36
N GLU A 647 -24.81 -2.76 -8.63
CA GLU A 647 -25.21 -4.11 -8.23
C GLU A 647 -26.43 -4.07 -7.29
N VAL A 648 -26.36 -3.29 -6.21
CA VAL A 648 -27.48 -3.08 -5.29
C VAL A 648 -28.73 -2.59 -6.05
N GLY A 649 -28.56 -1.67 -6.99
CA GLY A 649 -29.67 -1.17 -7.81
C GLY A 649 -30.30 -2.24 -8.71
N ARG A 650 -29.50 -3.18 -9.26
CA ARG A 650 -30.03 -4.33 -10.02
C ARG A 650 -30.81 -5.27 -9.12
N GLU A 651 -30.28 -5.59 -7.94
CA GLU A 651 -30.94 -6.47 -6.98
C GLU A 651 -32.24 -5.87 -6.45
N LEU A 652 -32.28 -4.56 -6.14
CA LEU A 652 -33.52 -3.87 -5.77
C LEU A 652 -34.58 -3.97 -6.86
N ARG A 653 -34.20 -3.73 -8.13
CA ARG A 653 -35.11 -3.87 -9.27
C ARG A 653 -35.60 -5.31 -9.43
N SER A 654 -34.72 -6.30 -9.31
CA SER A 654 -35.10 -7.71 -9.40
C SER A 654 -36.07 -8.10 -8.28
N ARG A 655 -35.84 -7.60 -7.05
CA ARG A 655 -36.64 -7.94 -5.87
C ARG A 655 -38.01 -7.27 -5.83
N TYR A 656 -38.12 -6.06 -6.38
CA TYR A 656 -39.33 -5.22 -6.27
C TYR A 656 -39.89 -4.78 -7.63
N ALA A 657 -39.56 -5.47 -8.75
CA ALA A 657 -40.14 -5.19 -10.05
C ALA A 657 -41.68 -5.34 -10.03
N PRO A 658 -42.44 -4.41 -10.65
CA PRO A 658 -43.87 -4.58 -10.78
C PRO A 658 -44.16 -5.82 -11.65
N GLN A 659 -44.90 -6.78 -11.10
CA GLN A 659 -45.40 -7.92 -11.87
C GLN A 659 -46.39 -7.42 -12.93
N GLU A 660 -46.09 -7.64 -14.21
CA GLU A 660 -47.09 -7.48 -15.27
C GLU A 660 -48.23 -8.49 -15.05
N THR A 661 -49.44 -7.98 -14.94
CA THR A 661 -50.67 -8.73 -14.73
C THR A 661 -50.97 -9.66 -15.91
N GLY A 662 -50.94 -10.97 -15.67
CA GLY A 662 -51.24 -11.99 -16.67
C GLY A 662 -51.51 -13.38 -16.07
N GLY A 663 -52.54 -13.48 -15.22
CA GLY A 663 -53.36 -14.68 -14.97
C GLY A 663 -52.70 -16.06 -14.76
N GLN A 664 -52.55 -16.48 -13.50
CA GLN A 664 -53.34 -17.53 -12.85
C GLN A 664 -52.82 -17.74 -11.43
N ALA A 665 -53.74 -17.78 -10.47
CA ALA A 665 -53.42 -17.94 -9.06
C ALA A 665 -52.76 -19.30 -8.78
N MET A 666 -51.62 -19.29 -8.10
CA MET A 666 -51.19 -20.40 -7.25
C MET A 666 -50.71 -19.84 -5.91
N THR A 667 -51.38 -20.30 -4.87
CA THR A 667 -51.13 -20.05 -3.45
C THR A 667 -49.68 -20.36 -3.08
N MET A 668 -49.03 -19.42 -2.37
CA MET A 668 -47.74 -19.65 -1.73
C MET A 668 -47.90 -20.61 -0.54
N GLU A 669 -47.51 -21.87 -0.75
CA GLU A 669 -47.01 -22.74 0.32
C GLU A 669 -45.50 -22.94 0.14
N ASN A 670 -44.77 -22.64 1.21
CA ASN A 670 -43.45 -23.13 1.64
C ASN A 670 -42.47 -23.67 0.56
N PRO A 671 -41.36 -22.98 0.21
CA PRO A 671 -40.35 -23.49 -0.71
C PRO A 671 -39.38 -24.45 0.00
N LEU A 672 -39.90 -25.59 0.44
CA LEU A 672 -39.15 -26.82 0.71
C LEU A 672 -39.97 -27.98 0.15
N GLN A 673 -39.76 -28.31 -1.14
CA GLN A 673 -39.98 -29.61 -1.84
C GLN A 673 -40.60 -29.48 -3.25
N HIS A 674 -39.76 -29.48 -4.28
CA HIS A 674 -39.69 -30.48 -5.38
C HIS A 674 -38.86 -29.91 -6.54
N GLN A 675 -37.65 -30.44 -6.71
CA GLN A 675 -36.81 -30.19 -7.87
C GLN A 675 -37.42 -30.88 -9.10
N ALA A 676 -37.62 -30.15 -10.20
CA ALA A 676 -37.88 -30.78 -11.49
C ALA A 676 -36.66 -31.65 -11.85
N SER A 677 -36.87 -32.96 -12.02
CA SER A 677 -35.85 -33.93 -12.41
C SER A 677 -36.22 -34.58 -13.75
N PRO A 678 -35.22 -34.95 -14.57
CA PRO A 678 -35.47 -35.73 -15.79
C PRO A 678 -36.09 -37.08 -15.44
N SER A 679 -36.93 -37.61 -16.34
CA SER A 679 -37.51 -38.94 -16.16
C SER A 679 -36.43 -40.02 -16.23
N LEU A 680 -36.65 -41.16 -15.55
CA LEU A 680 -35.73 -42.30 -15.63
C LEU A 680 -35.52 -42.78 -17.08
N GLN A 681 -36.55 -42.70 -17.93
CA GLN A 681 -36.43 -43.02 -19.35
C GLN A 681 -35.46 -42.07 -20.10
N GLU A 682 -35.43 -40.78 -19.77
CA GLU A 682 -34.50 -39.81 -20.38
C GLU A 682 -33.04 -40.06 -19.91
N ILE A 683 -32.87 -40.45 -18.65
CA ILE A 683 -31.56 -40.83 -18.09
C ILE A 683 -31.06 -42.12 -18.76
N ASP A 684 -31.90 -43.17 -18.82
CA ASP A 684 -31.55 -44.46 -19.40
C ASP A 684 -31.24 -44.35 -20.90
N ALA A 685 -31.98 -43.51 -21.64
CA ALA A 685 -31.71 -43.23 -23.04
C ALA A 685 -30.34 -42.56 -23.24
N LEU A 686 -29.99 -41.57 -22.40
CA LEU A 686 -28.69 -40.91 -22.45
C LEU A 686 -27.54 -41.89 -22.14
N VAL A 687 -27.71 -42.73 -21.11
CA VAL A 687 -26.73 -43.76 -20.74
C VAL A 687 -26.59 -44.80 -21.87
N ALA A 688 -27.68 -45.20 -22.51
CA ALA A 688 -27.65 -46.12 -23.64
C ALA A 688 -26.88 -45.53 -24.84
N LEU A 689 -27.09 -44.25 -25.17
CA LEU A 689 -26.33 -43.57 -26.22
C LEU A 689 -24.83 -43.53 -25.91
N PHE A 690 -24.47 -43.21 -24.67
CA PHE A 690 -23.08 -43.17 -24.23
C PHE A 690 -22.42 -44.55 -24.28
N SER A 691 -23.07 -45.59 -23.75
CA SER A 691 -22.55 -46.97 -23.73
C SER A 691 -22.40 -47.59 -25.13
N GLN A 692 -23.22 -47.18 -26.10
CA GLN A 692 -23.12 -47.60 -27.51
C GLN A 692 -22.05 -46.83 -28.30
N GLY A 693 -21.34 -45.87 -27.68
CA GLY A 693 -20.33 -45.05 -28.34
C GLY A 693 -20.89 -43.99 -29.28
N ARG A 694 -22.20 -43.68 -29.21
CA ARG A 694 -22.87 -42.66 -30.02
C ARG A 694 -22.68 -41.27 -29.41
N LEU A 695 -21.42 -40.85 -29.31
CA LEU A 695 -20.99 -39.71 -28.49
C LEU A 695 -21.59 -38.37 -28.92
N ALA A 696 -21.77 -38.11 -30.22
CA ALA A 696 -22.39 -36.87 -30.68
C ALA A 696 -23.85 -36.74 -30.25
N GLU A 697 -24.62 -37.83 -30.35
CA GLU A 697 -26.03 -37.87 -29.94
C GLU A 697 -26.16 -37.84 -28.41
N ALA A 698 -25.24 -38.49 -27.70
CA ALA A 698 -25.15 -38.38 -26.24
C ALA A 698 -24.83 -36.94 -25.79
N ALA A 699 -23.96 -36.21 -26.51
CA ALA A 699 -23.62 -34.82 -26.20
C ALA A 699 -24.82 -33.89 -26.39
N ASP A 700 -25.57 -34.07 -27.48
CA ASP A 700 -26.77 -33.29 -27.76
C ASP A 700 -27.88 -33.59 -26.75
N SER A 701 -28.07 -34.87 -26.38
CA SER A 701 -29.03 -35.29 -25.37
C SER A 701 -28.66 -34.77 -23.97
N ALA A 702 -27.39 -34.87 -23.57
CA ALA A 702 -26.91 -34.32 -22.31
C ALA A 702 -27.03 -32.79 -22.25
N ARG A 703 -26.70 -32.08 -23.33
CA ARG A 703 -26.86 -30.62 -23.44
C ARG A 703 -28.32 -30.18 -23.38
N ALA A 704 -29.22 -30.91 -24.03
CA ALA A 704 -30.66 -30.65 -23.92
C ALA A 704 -31.16 -30.85 -22.48
N MET A 705 -30.62 -31.86 -21.78
CA MET A 705 -30.94 -32.11 -20.37
C MET A 705 -30.43 -31.00 -19.45
N THR A 706 -29.22 -30.46 -19.68
CA THR A 706 -28.69 -29.35 -18.86
C THR A 706 -29.46 -28.05 -19.07
N VAL A 707 -30.00 -27.80 -20.25
CA VAL A 707 -30.87 -26.63 -20.51
C VAL A 707 -32.22 -26.78 -19.81
N ARG A 708 -32.82 -27.98 -19.84
CA ARG A 708 -34.14 -28.24 -19.24
C ARG A 708 -34.10 -28.41 -17.72
N PHE A 709 -33.02 -28.97 -17.19
CA PHE A 709 -32.84 -29.26 -15.76
C PHE A 709 -31.49 -28.71 -15.26
N PRO A 710 -31.28 -27.37 -15.29
CA PRO A 710 -29.97 -26.77 -15.03
C PRO A 710 -29.45 -27.00 -13.60
N GLN A 711 -30.32 -27.36 -12.66
CA GLN A 711 -29.98 -27.64 -11.26
C GLN A 711 -29.84 -29.15 -10.95
N TYR A 712 -29.99 -30.03 -11.95
CA TYR A 712 -29.84 -31.47 -11.77
C TYR A 712 -28.45 -31.93 -12.24
N GLY A 713 -27.59 -32.35 -11.31
CA GLY A 713 -26.16 -32.61 -11.56
C GLY A 713 -25.85 -33.67 -12.61
N PHE A 714 -26.73 -34.67 -12.81
CA PHE A 714 -26.49 -35.79 -13.73
C PHE A 714 -26.28 -35.35 -15.19
N GLY A 715 -27.07 -34.39 -15.68
CA GLY A 715 -26.94 -33.91 -17.06
C GLY A 715 -25.58 -33.24 -17.31
N TRP A 716 -25.09 -32.48 -16.32
CA TRP A 716 -23.78 -31.84 -16.38
C TRP A 716 -22.64 -32.85 -16.26
N LYS A 717 -22.79 -33.86 -15.39
CA LYS A 717 -21.86 -34.99 -15.24
C LYS A 717 -21.72 -35.76 -16.55
N ALA A 718 -22.85 -36.13 -17.17
CA ALA A 718 -22.88 -36.84 -18.44
C ALA A 718 -22.29 -36.00 -19.59
N LEU A 719 -22.61 -34.71 -19.66
CA LEU A 719 -22.09 -33.81 -20.70
C LEU A 719 -20.55 -33.68 -20.62
N GLY A 720 -20.01 -33.52 -19.40
CA GLY A 720 -18.57 -33.51 -19.17
C GLY A 720 -17.89 -34.82 -19.59
N ALA A 721 -18.45 -35.95 -19.18
CA ALA A 721 -17.93 -37.28 -19.55
C ALA A 721 -17.95 -37.52 -21.07
N VAL A 722 -19.03 -37.12 -21.75
CA VAL A 722 -19.16 -37.25 -23.21
C VAL A 722 -18.11 -36.39 -23.93
N TYR A 723 -17.97 -35.11 -23.56
CA TYR A 723 -16.97 -34.23 -24.18
C TYR A 723 -15.55 -34.74 -23.98
N LYS A 724 -15.24 -35.26 -22.78
CA LYS A 724 -13.94 -35.90 -22.53
C LYS A 724 -13.71 -37.09 -23.46
N GLN A 725 -14.70 -37.98 -23.63
CA GLN A 725 -14.56 -39.15 -24.51
C GLN A 725 -14.49 -38.78 -26.00
N MET A 726 -14.96 -37.59 -26.38
CA MET A 726 -14.77 -37.01 -27.71
C MET A 726 -13.40 -36.33 -27.90
N GLY A 727 -12.52 -36.32 -26.89
CA GLY A 727 -11.25 -35.59 -26.92
C GLY A 727 -11.40 -34.07 -26.83
N ARG A 728 -12.56 -33.58 -26.42
CA ARG A 728 -12.88 -32.15 -26.25
C ARG A 728 -12.70 -31.75 -24.78
N SER A 729 -11.48 -31.89 -24.27
CA SER A 729 -11.19 -31.68 -22.85
C SER A 729 -11.56 -30.27 -22.38
N ASP A 730 -11.25 -29.23 -23.16
CA ASP A 730 -11.58 -27.83 -22.85
C ASP A 730 -13.09 -27.60 -22.69
N ASP A 731 -13.90 -28.22 -23.55
CA ASP A 731 -15.37 -28.13 -23.48
C ASP A 731 -15.95 -28.91 -22.30
N ALA A 732 -15.24 -29.92 -21.79
CA ALA A 732 -15.66 -30.75 -20.67
C ALA A 732 -15.51 -30.05 -19.32
N LEU A 733 -14.63 -29.05 -19.21
CA LEU A 733 -14.30 -28.38 -17.95
C LEU A 733 -15.50 -27.73 -17.28
N VAL A 734 -16.22 -26.87 -18.00
CA VAL A 734 -17.35 -26.11 -17.46
C VAL A 734 -18.48 -27.04 -17.00
N PRO A 735 -18.89 -28.07 -17.80
CA PRO A 735 -19.84 -29.08 -17.32
C PRO A 735 -19.35 -29.86 -16.10
N MET A 736 -18.08 -30.27 -16.03
CA MET A 736 -17.53 -31.01 -14.89
C MET A 736 -17.51 -30.16 -13.61
N GLN A 737 -17.11 -28.89 -13.70
CA GLN A 737 -17.14 -27.95 -12.57
C GLN A 737 -18.58 -27.71 -12.10
N LYS A 738 -19.52 -27.55 -13.03
CA LYS A 738 -20.94 -27.38 -12.71
C LYS A 738 -21.51 -28.64 -12.05
N ALA A 739 -21.13 -29.84 -12.50
CA ALA A 739 -21.52 -31.09 -11.87
C ALA A 739 -20.95 -31.22 -10.45
N ALA A 740 -19.66 -30.89 -10.24
CA ALA A 740 -19.03 -30.89 -8.91
C ALA A 740 -19.71 -29.91 -7.93
N LEU A 741 -20.16 -28.75 -8.42
CA LEU A 741 -20.90 -27.77 -7.63
C LEU A 741 -22.31 -28.24 -7.24
N LEU A 742 -23.03 -28.87 -8.18
CA LEU A 742 -24.42 -29.28 -7.97
C LEU A 742 -24.55 -30.59 -7.18
N THR A 743 -23.56 -31.47 -7.28
CA THR A 743 -23.52 -32.76 -6.59
C THR A 743 -22.19 -32.94 -5.85
N PRO A 744 -21.89 -32.11 -4.83
CA PRO A 744 -20.59 -32.10 -4.17
C PRO A 744 -20.26 -33.38 -3.40
N GLY A 745 -21.26 -34.23 -3.11
CA GLY A 745 -21.09 -35.53 -2.45
C GLY A 745 -20.94 -36.72 -3.41
N ASP A 746 -20.94 -36.51 -4.74
CA ASP A 746 -20.71 -37.58 -5.71
C ASP A 746 -19.19 -37.70 -5.97
N VAL A 747 -18.60 -38.85 -5.64
CA VAL A 747 -17.16 -39.09 -5.82
C VAL A 747 -16.75 -39.00 -7.29
N GLU A 748 -17.59 -39.46 -8.21
CA GLU A 748 -17.27 -39.55 -9.63
C GLU A 748 -17.18 -38.18 -10.29
N VAL A 749 -17.92 -37.16 -9.81
CA VAL A 749 -17.82 -35.80 -10.40
C VAL A 749 -16.49 -35.13 -10.07
N HIS A 750 -15.97 -35.33 -8.86
CA HIS A 750 -14.66 -34.81 -8.46
C HIS A 750 -13.52 -35.60 -9.09
N TYR A 751 -13.66 -36.91 -9.21
CA TYR A 751 -12.71 -37.74 -9.96
C TYR A 751 -12.66 -37.34 -11.43
N ASN A 752 -13.80 -37.20 -12.11
CA ASN A 752 -13.86 -36.81 -13.51
C ASN A 752 -13.32 -35.39 -13.75
N LEU A 753 -13.61 -34.45 -12.84
CA LEU A 753 -13.03 -33.10 -12.88
C LEU A 753 -11.50 -33.14 -12.72
N GLY A 754 -10.98 -33.95 -11.79
CA GLY A 754 -9.55 -34.16 -11.61
C GLY A 754 -8.87 -34.71 -12.86
N VAL A 755 -9.50 -35.68 -13.54
CA VAL A 755 -9.01 -36.23 -14.81
C VAL A 755 -9.00 -35.17 -15.90
N GLY A 756 -10.08 -34.39 -16.05
CA GLY A 756 -10.15 -33.32 -17.06
C GLY A 756 -9.10 -32.23 -16.84
N LEU A 757 -8.87 -31.83 -15.59
CA LEU A 757 -7.83 -30.85 -15.23
C LEU A 757 -6.42 -31.40 -15.47
N GLN A 758 -6.20 -32.68 -15.19
CA GLN A 758 -4.93 -33.35 -15.46
C GLN A 758 -4.63 -33.43 -16.96
N ASP A 759 -5.62 -33.76 -17.80
CA ASP A 759 -5.48 -33.79 -19.27
C ASP A 759 -5.12 -32.41 -19.85
N MET A 760 -5.51 -31.32 -19.17
CA MET A 760 -5.15 -29.93 -19.52
C MET A 760 -3.81 -29.46 -18.94
N GLY A 761 -3.10 -30.31 -18.20
CA GLY A 761 -1.84 -29.95 -17.52
C GLY A 761 -2.00 -29.05 -16.28
N ARG A 762 -3.22 -28.88 -15.76
CA ARG A 762 -3.53 -28.08 -14.56
C ARG A 762 -3.37 -28.94 -13.29
N LEU A 763 -2.13 -29.34 -13.02
CA LEU A 763 -1.81 -30.39 -12.05
C LEU A 763 -2.22 -30.05 -10.60
N GLU A 764 -2.05 -28.82 -10.13
CA GLU A 764 -2.42 -28.41 -8.78
C GLU A 764 -3.94 -28.43 -8.54
N GLU A 765 -4.72 -28.06 -9.55
CA GLU A 765 -6.19 -28.12 -9.47
C GLU A 765 -6.69 -29.56 -9.58
N ALA A 766 -6.04 -30.37 -10.41
CA ALA A 766 -6.29 -31.81 -10.47
C ALA A 766 -6.02 -32.49 -9.10
N GLU A 767 -4.93 -32.11 -8.40
CA GLU A 767 -4.65 -32.57 -7.04
C GLU A 767 -5.81 -32.24 -6.10
N ALA A 768 -6.29 -30.99 -6.11
CA ALA A 768 -7.38 -30.55 -5.25
C ALA A 768 -8.66 -31.36 -5.52
N SER A 769 -9.02 -31.58 -6.79
CA SER A 769 -10.19 -32.38 -7.16
C SER A 769 -10.06 -33.85 -6.76
N TYR A 770 -8.90 -34.48 -6.96
CA TYR A 770 -8.69 -35.86 -6.50
C TYR A 770 -8.74 -35.99 -4.97
N ARG A 771 -8.21 -35.01 -4.23
CA ARG A 771 -8.34 -34.99 -2.76
C ARG A 771 -9.78 -34.84 -2.31
N GLN A 772 -10.61 -34.07 -3.01
CA GLN A 772 -12.04 -34.00 -2.72
C GLN A 772 -12.75 -35.34 -3.00
N ALA A 773 -12.43 -36.01 -4.11
CA ALA A 773 -12.93 -37.36 -4.38
C ALA A 773 -12.57 -38.34 -3.25
N LEU A 774 -11.31 -38.30 -2.79
CA LEU A 774 -10.81 -39.17 -1.71
C LEU A 774 -11.31 -38.78 -0.31
N ASN A 775 -11.74 -37.53 -0.09
CA ASN A 775 -12.44 -37.15 1.13
C ASN A 775 -13.84 -37.76 1.20
N ILE A 776 -14.48 -37.97 0.04
CA ILE A 776 -15.82 -38.58 -0.06
C ILE A 776 -15.71 -40.10 0.01
N ASP A 777 -14.80 -40.69 -0.78
CA ASP A 777 -14.52 -42.13 -0.76
C ASP A 777 -12.99 -42.36 -0.64
N PRO A 778 -12.48 -42.58 0.58
CA PRO A 778 -11.07 -42.85 0.83
C PRO A 778 -10.54 -44.14 0.18
N ASP A 779 -11.43 -45.06 -0.22
CA ASP A 779 -11.10 -46.35 -0.82
C ASP A 779 -11.28 -46.34 -2.35
N TYR A 780 -11.33 -45.17 -2.98
CA TYR A 780 -11.40 -45.04 -4.44
C TYR A 780 -10.03 -45.22 -5.11
N ALA A 781 -9.70 -46.46 -5.48
CA ALA A 781 -8.36 -46.85 -5.96
C ALA A 781 -7.83 -46.02 -7.15
N ASP A 782 -8.69 -45.72 -8.13
CA ASP A 782 -8.28 -44.99 -9.34
C ASP A 782 -7.95 -43.51 -9.06
N ALA A 783 -8.60 -42.89 -8.06
CA ALA A 783 -8.26 -41.53 -7.63
C ALA A 783 -6.92 -41.50 -6.90
N HIS A 784 -6.59 -42.53 -6.10
CA HIS A 784 -5.25 -42.65 -5.50
C HIS A 784 -4.17 -42.82 -6.58
N ASN A 785 -4.42 -43.61 -7.62
CA ASN A 785 -3.47 -43.77 -8.73
C ASN A 785 -3.26 -42.45 -9.49
N ASN A 786 -4.34 -41.77 -9.88
CA ASN A 786 -4.20 -40.51 -10.64
C ASN A 786 -3.65 -39.37 -9.78
N LEU A 787 -3.98 -39.31 -8.49
CA LEU A 787 -3.35 -38.40 -7.54
C LEU A 787 -1.85 -38.68 -7.43
N GLY A 788 -1.43 -39.94 -7.43
CA GLY A 788 -0.02 -40.32 -7.48
C GLY A 788 0.68 -39.78 -8.73
N ALA A 789 0.06 -39.90 -9.90
CA ALA A 789 0.59 -39.39 -11.16
C ALA A 789 0.70 -37.85 -11.18
N VAL A 790 -0.31 -37.15 -10.65
CA VAL A 790 -0.29 -35.70 -10.49
C VAL A 790 0.82 -35.26 -9.53
N LEU A 791 0.94 -35.91 -8.37
CA LEU A 791 1.99 -35.61 -7.39
C LEU A 791 3.39 -35.88 -7.93
N HIS A 792 3.55 -36.90 -8.78
CA HIS A 792 4.80 -37.18 -9.49
C HIS A 792 5.14 -36.06 -10.47
N GLY A 793 4.17 -35.60 -11.28
CA GLY A 793 4.32 -34.45 -12.17
C GLY A 793 4.65 -33.14 -11.44
N LEU A 794 4.16 -32.97 -10.21
CA LEU A 794 4.47 -31.84 -9.32
C LEU A 794 5.80 -32.00 -8.55
N GLY A 795 6.57 -33.07 -8.79
CA GLY A 795 7.85 -33.33 -8.14
C GLY A 795 7.76 -33.81 -6.68
N ARG A 796 6.57 -34.15 -6.17
CA ARG A 796 6.33 -34.61 -4.79
C ARG A 796 6.45 -36.13 -4.67
N LEU A 797 7.67 -36.63 -4.90
CA LEU A 797 7.94 -38.06 -5.11
C LEU A 797 7.48 -38.98 -3.96
N GLU A 798 7.73 -38.63 -2.70
CA GLU A 798 7.31 -39.45 -1.54
C GLU A 798 5.79 -39.55 -1.42
N ALA A 799 5.09 -38.42 -1.64
CA ALA A 799 3.63 -38.39 -1.61
C ALA A 799 3.05 -39.18 -2.79
N ALA A 800 3.66 -39.11 -3.98
CA ALA A 800 3.28 -39.90 -5.13
C ALA A 800 3.41 -41.41 -4.86
N ALA A 801 4.54 -41.85 -4.28
CA ALA A 801 4.76 -43.25 -3.92
C ALA A 801 3.75 -43.74 -2.87
N ALA A 802 3.40 -42.91 -1.90
CA ALA A 802 2.39 -43.23 -0.90
C ALA A 802 1.01 -43.45 -1.55
N SER A 803 0.60 -42.57 -2.47
CA SER A 803 -0.66 -42.68 -3.20
C SER A 803 -0.72 -43.93 -4.08
N PHE A 804 0.34 -44.25 -4.84
CA PHE A 804 0.37 -45.49 -5.63
C PHE A 804 0.30 -46.76 -4.78
N ARG A 805 1.01 -46.81 -3.64
CA ARG A 805 0.91 -47.95 -2.70
C ARG A 805 -0.50 -48.08 -2.13
N ARG A 806 -1.16 -46.95 -1.82
CA ARG A 806 -2.54 -46.97 -1.32
C ARG A 806 -3.51 -47.51 -2.38
N ALA A 807 -3.37 -47.11 -3.64
CA ALA A 807 -4.15 -47.65 -4.75
C ALA A 807 -4.02 -49.19 -4.86
N LEU A 808 -2.79 -49.73 -4.77
CA LEU A 808 -2.52 -51.16 -4.83
C LEU A 808 -2.98 -51.94 -3.60
N GLN A 809 -3.00 -51.30 -2.41
CA GLN A 809 -3.57 -51.90 -1.21
C GLN A 809 -5.09 -52.08 -1.32
N ILE A 810 -5.76 -51.09 -1.89
CA ILE A 810 -7.21 -51.10 -2.09
C ILE A 810 -7.58 -52.09 -3.21
N ASN A 811 -6.90 -51.98 -4.35
CA ASN A 811 -7.10 -52.86 -5.49
C ASN A 811 -5.74 -53.29 -6.08
N PRO A 812 -5.27 -54.52 -5.79
CA PRO A 812 -4.02 -55.04 -6.32
C PRO A 812 -3.95 -55.11 -7.85
N ALA A 813 -5.09 -55.02 -8.54
CA ALA A 813 -5.20 -54.99 -10.00
C ALA A 813 -5.46 -53.57 -10.57
N CYS A 814 -5.28 -52.50 -9.79
CA CYS A 814 -5.44 -51.12 -10.25
C CYS A 814 -4.50 -50.83 -11.43
N MET A 815 -5.07 -50.47 -12.58
CA MET A 815 -4.31 -50.29 -13.81
C MET A 815 -3.32 -49.13 -13.70
N GLY A 816 -2.05 -49.39 -14.07
CA GLY A 816 -0.99 -48.38 -14.09
C GLY A 816 -0.30 -48.12 -12.74
N ALA A 817 -0.92 -48.45 -11.61
CA ALA A 817 -0.38 -48.11 -10.28
C ALA A 817 0.96 -48.79 -9.96
N GLN A 818 1.12 -50.08 -10.28
CA GLN A 818 2.40 -50.79 -10.08
C GLN A 818 3.49 -50.26 -11.02
N ALA A 819 3.17 -50.02 -12.29
CA ALA A 819 4.11 -49.49 -13.27
C ALA A 819 4.60 -48.08 -12.90
N ASN A 820 3.69 -47.21 -12.43
CA ASN A 820 4.03 -45.87 -11.98
C ASN A 820 4.91 -45.90 -10.71
N LEU A 821 4.62 -46.80 -9.77
CA LEU A 821 5.44 -46.98 -8.57
C LEU A 821 6.85 -47.49 -8.89
N ASP A 822 6.98 -48.46 -9.81
CA ASP A 822 8.26 -49.00 -10.24
C ASP A 822 9.11 -47.94 -10.98
N ALA A 823 8.49 -47.14 -11.86
CA ALA A 823 9.15 -46.05 -12.56
C ALA A 823 9.70 -44.99 -11.58
N LEU A 824 8.90 -44.61 -10.59
CA LEU A 824 9.28 -43.65 -9.55
C LEU A 824 10.42 -44.16 -8.67
N GLN A 825 10.46 -45.45 -8.36
CA GLN A 825 11.54 -46.09 -7.58
C GLN A 825 12.86 -46.13 -8.36
N GLN A 826 12.80 -46.36 -9.68
CA GLN A 826 13.97 -46.28 -10.55
C GLN A 826 14.53 -44.85 -10.64
N GLU A 827 13.65 -43.85 -10.78
CA GLU A 827 14.02 -42.44 -10.83
C GLU A 827 14.69 -41.97 -9.52
N THR A 828 14.12 -42.35 -8.37
CA THR A 828 14.69 -42.02 -7.05
C THR A 828 16.03 -42.72 -6.80
N ALA A 829 16.19 -43.98 -7.23
CA ALA A 829 17.47 -44.69 -7.14
C ALA A 829 18.57 -44.05 -8.03
N GLN A 830 18.22 -43.59 -9.24
CA GLN A 830 19.15 -42.87 -10.12
C GLN A 830 19.57 -41.51 -9.55
N ARG A 831 18.64 -40.76 -8.93
CA ARG A 831 18.95 -39.48 -8.27
C ARG A 831 19.84 -39.65 -7.03
N ALA A 832 19.65 -40.71 -6.25
CA ALA A 832 20.51 -41.03 -5.11
C ALA A 832 21.94 -41.39 -5.55
N ALA A 833 22.11 -42.06 -6.71
CA ALA A 833 23.41 -42.37 -7.28
C ALA A 833 24.14 -41.15 -7.87
N ALA A 834 23.40 -40.13 -8.34
CA ALA A 834 23.96 -38.91 -8.92
C ALA A 834 24.38 -37.84 -7.89
N GLY A 835 23.93 -37.92 -6.63
CA GLY A 835 24.19 -36.92 -5.58
C GLY A 835 25.61 -36.88 -4.99
N GLY A 836 26.58 -37.59 -5.57
CA GLY A 836 27.95 -37.74 -5.05
C GLY A 836 29.03 -36.85 -5.68
N MET A 837 28.74 -36.04 -6.71
CA MET A 837 29.76 -35.22 -7.37
C MET A 837 29.25 -33.85 -7.82
N GLN A 838 30.05 -32.84 -7.49
CA GLN A 838 30.17 -31.50 -8.09
C GLN A 838 29.29 -30.34 -7.58
N GLN A 839 29.87 -29.59 -6.64
CA GLN A 839 29.94 -28.13 -6.71
C GLN A 839 30.92 -27.72 -7.83
N ALA A 840 30.43 -26.98 -8.83
CA ALA A 840 31.11 -25.93 -9.61
C ALA A 840 30.44 -25.80 -10.99
N GLY A 841 29.74 -24.68 -11.23
CA GLY A 841 29.12 -24.33 -12.51
C GLY A 841 27.59 -24.38 -12.48
N GLY A 842 26.97 -23.30 -12.00
CA GLY A 842 25.51 -23.17 -12.03
C GLY A 842 24.99 -22.85 -13.44
N PRO A 843 23.87 -23.46 -13.81
CA PRO A 843 22.67 -22.73 -14.19
C PRO A 843 21.58 -23.01 -13.15
N SER A 844 21.09 -21.96 -12.50
CA SER A 844 20.07 -22.05 -11.45
C SER A 844 18.65 -22.13 -12.03
N SER A 845 17.86 -23.02 -11.42
CA SER A 845 16.40 -22.98 -11.20
C SER A 845 15.45 -22.91 -12.41
N ALA A 846 14.89 -24.07 -12.75
CA ALA A 846 13.52 -24.15 -13.27
C ALA A 846 12.51 -23.90 -12.13
N SER A 847 12.27 -22.63 -11.79
CA SER A 847 11.05 -22.17 -11.10
C SER A 847 10.75 -20.68 -11.30
N ASP A 848 11.46 -19.98 -12.19
CA ASP A 848 11.22 -18.56 -12.41
C ASP A 848 10.11 -18.39 -13.45
N ASN A 849 8.95 -17.90 -12.98
CA ASN A 849 7.91 -17.37 -13.85
C ASN A 849 8.54 -16.29 -14.75
N PRO A 850 8.53 -16.44 -16.09
CA PRO A 850 9.16 -15.49 -17.01
C PRO A 850 8.37 -14.17 -17.11
N TYR A 851 7.25 -14.04 -16.40
CA TYR A 851 6.45 -12.82 -16.35
C TYR A 851 6.45 -12.21 -14.95
N ARG A 852 6.47 -10.88 -14.91
CA ARG A 852 6.37 -10.05 -13.72
C ARG A 852 5.06 -9.28 -13.76
N LEU A 853 4.36 -9.27 -12.63
CA LEU A 853 3.19 -8.42 -12.44
C LEU A 853 3.67 -7.03 -12.03
N VAL A 854 3.29 -6.01 -12.79
CA VAL A 854 3.69 -4.62 -12.60
C VAL A 854 2.45 -3.74 -12.53
N ASP A 855 2.35 -2.92 -11.49
CA ASP A 855 1.32 -1.89 -11.39
C ASP A 855 1.78 -0.65 -12.17
N ALA A 856 1.30 -0.52 -13.40
CA ALA A 856 1.59 0.58 -14.31
C ALA A 856 0.54 1.70 -14.17
N ARG A 857 0.82 2.88 -14.73
CA ARG A 857 -0.05 4.08 -14.72
C ARG A 857 -1.49 3.77 -15.13
N HIS A 858 -1.65 3.05 -16.23
CA HIS A 858 -2.96 2.78 -16.83
C HIS A 858 -3.56 1.46 -16.40
N GLY A 859 -2.95 0.74 -15.47
CA GLY A 859 -3.43 -0.57 -15.07
C GLY A 859 -2.34 -1.52 -14.62
N ARG A 860 -2.76 -2.72 -14.24
CA ARG A 860 -1.84 -3.79 -13.86
C ARG A 860 -1.49 -4.63 -15.08
N PHE A 861 -0.20 -4.85 -15.31
CA PHE A 861 0.29 -5.61 -16.45
C PHE A 861 1.16 -6.78 -16.00
N LEU A 862 0.89 -7.93 -16.58
CA LEU A 862 1.78 -9.06 -16.64
C LEU A 862 2.74 -8.83 -17.83
N VAL A 863 4.03 -8.69 -17.53
CA VAL A 863 5.06 -8.35 -18.53
C VAL A 863 6.29 -9.21 -18.38
N SER A 864 6.91 -9.59 -19.50
CA SER A 864 8.19 -10.31 -19.46
C SER A 864 9.33 -9.31 -19.20
N PRO A 865 10.25 -9.57 -18.24
CA PRO A 865 11.45 -8.77 -18.09
C PRO A 865 12.44 -8.95 -19.25
N HIS A 866 12.22 -9.95 -20.09
CA HIS A 866 13.03 -10.20 -21.29
C HIS A 866 12.54 -9.43 -22.52
N ASP A 867 11.35 -8.81 -22.45
CA ASP A 867 10.90 -7.85 -23.45
C ASP A 867 11.61 -6.51 -23.21
N VAL A 868 12.53 -6.14 -24.10
CA VAL A 868 13.44 -5.01 -23.93
C VAL A 868 12.79 -3.64 -24.16
N TYR A 869 11.57 -3.57 -24.70
CA TYR A 869 10.85 -2.32 -24.97
C TYR A 869 9.59 -2.19 -24.13
N LEU A 870 8.54 -2.97 -24.40
CA LEU A 870 7.25 -2.85 -23.73
C LEU A 870 7.37 -3.32 -22.28
N GLY A 871 7.84 -4.54 -22.07
CA GLY A 871 7.97 -5.12 -20.73
C GLY A 871 8.96 -4.38 -19.85
N ARG A 872 10.13 -4.04 -20.39
CA ARG A 872 11.16 -3.26 -19.68
C ARG A 872 10.70 -1.83 -19.38
N ALA A 873 9.96 -1.17 -20.28
CA ALA A 873 9.43 0.17 -20.02
C ALA A 873 8.42 0.12 -18.89
N VAL A 874 7.49 -0.84 -18.94
CA VAL A 874 6.50 -1.03 -17.89
C VAL A 874 7.18 -1.35 -16.55
N ILE A 875 8.17 -2.25 -16.51
CA ILE A 875 8.91 -2.59 -15.28
C ILE A 875 9.67 -1.38 -14.71
N LEU A 876 10.41 -0.67 -15.55
CA LEU A 876 11.32 0.37 -15.08
C LEU A 876 10.60 1.69 -14.84
N TYR A 877 9.61 2.02 -15.66
CA TYR A 877 9.01 3.35 -15.68
C TYR A 877 7.53 3.34 -15.31
N GLY A 878 6.90 2.16 -15.20
CA GLY A 878 5.48 2.05 -14.89
C GLY A 878 4.57 2.48 -16.03
N GLU A 879 5.09 2.65 -17.25
CA GLU A 879 4.34 3.07 -18.44
C GLU A 879 5.13 2.83 -19.73
N TYR A 880 4.43 2.91 -20.87
CA TYR A 880 5.00 2.83 -22.23
C TYR A 880 4.29 3.82 -23.14
N GLY A 881 5.04 4.52 -24.00
CA GLY A 881 4.44 5.30 -25.09
C GLY A 881 3.56 6.48 -24.65
N GLU A 882 3.79 7.10 -23.51
CA GLU A 882 2.81 8.04 -22.94
C GLU A 882 2.52 9.29 -23.80
N ILE A 883 3.48 9.77 -24.59
CA ILE A 883 3.22 10.86 -25.57
C ILE A 883 2.25 10.37 -26.67
N GLU A 884 2.42 9.13 -27.10
CA GLU A 884 1.53 8.49 -28.05
C GLU A 884 0.13 8.29 -27.47
N TRP A 885 0.04 7.80 -26.23
CA TRP A 885 -1.23 7.70 -25.53
C TRP A 885 -1.95 9.06 -25.40
N GLN A 886 -1.25 10.11 -24.97
CA GLN A 886 -1.82 11.47 -24.89
C GLN A 886 -2.39 11.97 -26.22
N PHE A 887 -1.81 11.52 -27.32
CA PHE A 887 -2.30 11.83 -28.66
C PHE A 887 -3.51 10.96 -29.05
N LEU A 888 -3.41 9.64 -28.90
CA LEU A 888 -4.52 8.69 -29.13
C LEU A 888 -5.76 9.03 -28.31
N GLU A 889 -5.54 9.47 -27.07
CA GLU A 889 -6.60 9.92 -26.17
C GLU A 889 -7.44 11.04 -26.80
N GLN A 890 -6.83 11.98 -27.52
CA GLN A 890 -7.53 13.10 -28.15
C GLN A 890 -8.31 12.68 -29.41
N LEU A 891 -7.91 11.58 -30.06
CA LEU A 891 -8.58 11.08 -31.27
C LEU A 891 -9.86 10.30 -30.96
N MET A 892 -9.99 9.77 -29.74
CA MET A 892 -11.20 9.08 -29.29
C MET A 892 -12.30 10.08 -28.94
N GLN A 893 -13.24 10.26 -29.88
CA GLN A 893 -14.40 11.14 -29.73
C GLN A 893 -15.47 10.53 -28.81
N ASP A 894 -16.21 11.41 -28.13
CA ASP A 894 -17.35 11.02 -27.30
C ASP A 894 -18.42 10.34 -28.16
N GLY A 895 -18.53 9.02 -28.04
CA GLY A 895 -19.63 8.25 -28.62
C GLY A 895 -19.30 7.31 -29.77
N LYS A 896 -18.02 7.07 -30.10
CA LYS A 896 -17.62 6.07 -31.11
C LYS A 896 -16.84 4.90 -30.51
N ASP A 897 -16.96 3.73 -31.13
CA ASP A 897 -16.15 2.54 -30.86
C ASP A 897 -14.75 2.68 -31.49
N ALA A 898 -13.79 1.86 -31.07
CA ALA A 898 -12.45 1.86 -31.67
C ALA A 898 -12.00 0.45 -32.05
N VAL A 899 -11.00 0.41 -32.93
CA VAL A 899 -10.33 -0.82 -33.37
C VAL A 899 -8.83 -0.65 -33.19
N GLU A 900 -8.17 -1.66 -32.65
CA GLU A 900 -6.72 -1.77 -32.54
C GLU A 900 -6.27 -3.08 -33.18
N VAL A 901 -5.38 -2.98 -34.17
CA VAL A 901 -4.77 -4.12 -34.87
C VAL A 901 -3.27 -4.10 -34.59
N GLY A 902 -2.74 -5.20 -34.08
CA GLY A 902 -1.41 -5.22 -33.48
C GLY A 902 -1.46 -4.63 -32.07
N ALA A 903 -2.28 -5.26 -31.22
CA ALA A 903 -2.51 -4.80 -29.86
C ALA A 903 -1.34 -5.16 -28.91
N ASN A 904 -0.41 -6.01 -29.34
CA ASN A 904 0.74 -6.46 -28.56
C ASN A 904 0.27 -7.01 -27.20
N ILE A 905 1.04 -6.80 -26.12
CA ILE A 905 0.64 -7.21 -24.76
C ILE A 905 -0.47 -6.34 -24.14
N GLY A 906 -1.03 -5.38 -24.90
CA GLY A 906 -2.17 -4.56 -24.48
C GLY A 906 -1.84 -3.22 -23.81
N THR A 907 -0.63 -2.67 -23.97
CA THR A 907 -0.22 -1.42 -23.29
C THR A 907 -1.09 -0.22 -23.65
N HIS A 908 -1.39 -0.01 -24.93
CA HIS A 908 -2.38 1.00 -25.37
C HIS A 908 -3.82 0.48 -25.25
N THR A 909 -4.04 -0.81 -25.50
CA THR A 909 -5.36 -1.45 -25.43
C THR A 909 -6.05 -1.23 -24.09
N VAL A 910 -5.33 -1.41 -22.98
CA VAL A 910 -5.87 -1.21 -21.62
C VAL A 910 -6.30 0.24 -21.41
N SER A 911 -5.47 1.20 -21.84
CA SER A 911 -5.76 2.64 -21.72
C SER A 911 -6.97 3.05 -22.59
N MET A 912 -6.99 2.61 -23.85
CA MET A 912 -8.09 2.86 -24.80
C MET A 912 -9.39 2.24 -24.31
N ALA A 913 -9.38 0.96 -23.93
CA ALA A 913 -10.54 0.24 -23.42
C ALA A 913 -11.12 0.91 -22.18
N ARG A 914 -10.27 1.35 -21.24
CA ARG A 914 -10.71 2.05 -20.03
C ARG A 914 -11.38 3.38 -20.36
N LYS A 915 -10.83 4.16 -21.29
CA LYS A 915 -11.45 5.41 -21.73
C LYS A 915 -12.80 5.15 -22.39
N LEU A 916 -12.87 4.18 -23.31
CA LEU A 916 -14.09 3.81 -24.02
C LEU A 916 -15.16 3.24 -23.07
N ALA A 917 -14.76 2.48 -22.05
CA ALA A 917 -15.68 1.92 -21.05
C ALA A 917 -16.45 3.03 -20.30
N ARG A 918 -15.78 4.15 -19.96
CA ARG A 918 -16.41 5.32 -19.34
C ARG A 918 -17.45 5.98 -20.25
N MET A 919 -17.34 5.78 -21.55
CA MET A 919 -18.26 6.29 -22.58
C MET A 919 -19.32 5.25 -23.00
N GLY A 920 -19.31 4.06 -22.40
CA GLY A 920 -20.17 2.94 -22.80
C GLY A 920 -19.83 2.38 -24.19
N ARG A 921 -18.57 2.51 -24.64
CA ARG A 921 -18.09 2.11 -25.97
C ARG A 921 -17.16 0.91 -25.93
N ARG A 922 -17.04 0.26 -27.08
CA ARG A 922 -16.31 -1.01 -27.26
C ARG A 922 -15.01 -0.79 -27.98
N LEU A 923 -14.06 -1.67 -27.71
CA LEU A 923 -12.79 -1.78 -28.42
C LEU A 923 -12.71 -3.17 -29.06
N LEU A 924 -12.41 -3.25 -30.36
CA LEU A 924 -11.96 -4.49 -30.98
C LEU A 924 -10.42 -4.49 -30.96
N ALA A 925 -9.81 -5.45 -30.27
CA ALA A 925 -8.36 -5.60 -30.19
C ALA A 925 -7.94 -6.90 -30.89
N VAL A 926 -7.08 -6.79 -31.89
CA VAL A 926 -6.63 -7.92 -32.71
C VAL A 926 -5.12 -8.12 -32.53
N GLU A 927 -4.71 -9.31 -32.10
CA GLU A 927 -3.30 -9.67 -31.92
C GLU A 927 -3.02 -11.06 -32.51
N PRO A 928 -2.17 -11.17 -33.56
CA PRO A 928 -1.94 -12.44 -34.24
C PRO A 928 -1.10 -13.46 -33.46
N GLN A 929 -0.16 -13.04 -32.61
CA GLN A 929 0.74 -13.97 -31.92
C GLN A 929 0.04 -14.60 -30.69
N PRO A 930 -0.17 -15.93 -30.63
CA PRO A 930 -0.98 -16.55 -29.56
C PRO A 930 -0.49 -16.27 -28.14
N VAL A 931 0.82 -16.28 -27.90
CA VAL A 931 1.41 -16.03 -26.58
C VAL A 931 1.21 -14.56 -26.16
N VAL A 932 1.38 -13.64 -27.12
CA VAL A 932 1.20 -12.20 -26.89
C VAL A 932 -0.29 -11.88 -26.70
N PHE A 933 -1.17 -12.48 -27.51
CA PHE A 933 -2.63 -12.42 -27.37
C PHE A 933 -3.09 -12.93 -26.00
N GLN A 934 -2.57 -14.07 -25.54
CA GLN A 934 -2.87 -14.60 -24.20
C GLN A 934 -2.43 -13.62 -23.11
N ASN A 935 -1.24 -13.01 -23.25
CA ASN A 935 -0.77 -11.99 -22.30
C ASN A 935 -1.64 -10.73 -22.34
N MET A 936 -2.07 -10.28 -23.52
CA MET A 936 -3.03 -9.19 -23.67
C MET A 936 -4.35 -9.51 -22.97
N CYS A 937 -4.92 -10.69 -23.21
CA CYS A 937 -6.16 -11.14 -22.56
C CYS A 937 -6.00 -11.21 -21.03
N ALA A 938 -4.84 -11.70 -20.54
CA ALA A 938 -4.52 -11.67 -19.12
C ALA A 938 -4.46 -10.23 -18.59
N ASN A 939 -3.85 -9.29 -19.32
CA ASN A 939 -3.79 -7.87 -18.95
C ASN A 939 -5.17 -7.20 -18.98
N LEU A 940 -6.03 -7.52 -19.95
CA LEU A 940 -7.41 -7.06 -19.98
C LEU A 940 -8.21 -7.58 -18.77
N ALA A 941 -8.06 -8.86 -18.45
CA ALA A 941 -8.71 -9.50 -17.30
C ALA A 941 -8.22 -8.92 -15.96
N LEU A 942 -6.90 -8.71 -15.81
CA LEU A 942 -6.28 -8.07 -14.64
C LEU A 942 -6.82 -6.66 -14.40
N ASN A 943 -7.29 -5.98 -15.44
CA ASN A 943 -7.85 -4.64 -15.38
C ASN A 943 -9.38 -4.60 -15.42
N GLY A 944 -10.06 -5.76 -15.41
CA GLY A 944 -11.53 -5.86 -15.42
C GLY A 944 -12.19 -5.27 -16.67
N LEU A 945 -11.52 -5.29 -17.82
CA LEU A 945 -11.97 -4.62 -19.04
C LEU A 945 -12.84 -5.55 -19.89
N LEU A 946 -14.15 -5.53 -19.64
CA LEU A 946 -15.13 -6.38 -20.33
C LEU A 946 -15.68 -5.79 -21.63
N ASN A 947 -15.35 -4.53 -21.95
CA ASN A 947 -15.80 -3.84 -23.17
C ASN A 947 -14.88 -4.09 -24.39
N VAL A 948 -13.94 -5.05 -24.28
CA VAL A 948 -13.01 -5.39 -25.35
C VAL A 948 -13.43 -6.70 -26.01
N VAL A 949 -13.59 -6.67 -27.33
CA VAL A 949 -13.67 -7.86 -28.18
C VAL A 949 -12.25 -8.19 -28.59
N ALA A 950 -11.69 -9.30 -28.11
CA ALA A 950 -10.31 -9.70 -28.38
C ALA A 950 -10.27 -10.83 -29.41
N GLU A 951 -9.52 -10.65 -30.51
CA GLU A 951 -9.41 -11.62 -31.59
C GLU A 951 -7.96 -12.06 -31.82
N ASN A 952 -7.71 -13.38 -31.83
CA ASN A 952 -6.42 -13.94 -32.22
C ASN A 952 -6.40 -14.25 -33.71
N ALA A 953 -6.07 -13.22 -34.50
CA ALA A 953 -6.03 -13.29 -35.96
C ALA A 953 -4.98 -12.32 -36.51
N ALA A 954 -4.51 -12.58 -37.73
CA ALA A 954 -3.80 -11.58 -38.51
C ALA A 954 -4.80 -10.86 -39.43
N CYS A 955 -4.66 -9.55 -39.60
CA CYS A 955 -5.49 -8.79 -40.55
C CYS A 955 -4.76 -8.62 -41.89
N SER A 956 -5.48 -8.85 -43.00
CA SER A 956 -4.99 -8.66 -44.37
C SER A 956 -6.14 -8.30 -45.32
N ASP A 957 -5.82 -8.04 -46.58
CA ASP A 957 -6.73 -7.81 -47.70
C ASP A 957 -7.65 -8.99 -48.05
N ALA A 958 -7.22 -10.24 -47.76
CA ALA A 958 -7.99 -11.44 -48.05
C ALA A 958 -7.92 -12.52 -46.95
N PRO A 959 -8.93 -13.40 -46.84
CA PRO A 959 -8.87 -14.56 -45.94
C PRO A 959 -7.77 -15.53 -46.36
N GLY A 960 -7.02 -16.05 -45.41
CA GLY A 960 -5.92 -16.96 -45.70
C GLY A 960 -5.14 -17.39 -44.46
N TRP A 961 -3.85 -17.63 -44.65
CA TRP A 961 -2.91 -17.98 -43.58
C TRP A 961 -1.63 -17.17 -43.73
N LEU A 962 -1.15 -16.64 -42.62
CA LEU A 962 0.18 -16.02 -42.52
C LEU A 962 1.03 -16.82 -41.55
N THR A 963 2.35 -16.70 -41.70
CA THR A 963 3.32 -17.32 -40.78
C THR A 963 4.05 -16.27 -39.97
N PHE A 964 4.51 -16.63 -38.77
CA PHE A 964 5.36 -15.80 -37.93
C PHE A 964 6.32 -16.69 -37.13
N GLU A 965 7.35 -16.09 -36.56
CA GLU A 965 8.27 -16.76 -35.64
C GLU A 965 7.89 -16.45 -34.19
N ALA A 966 8.12 -17.41 -33.29
CA ALA A 966 7.95 -17.18 -31.86
C ALA A 966 8.89 -16.06 -31.37
N PRO A 967 8.46 -15.21 -30.41
CA PRO A 967 9.35 -14.25 -29.77
C PRO A 967 10.55 -14.94 -29.09
N ASP A 968 11.73 -14.82 -29.70
CA ASP A 968 13.04 -15.15 -29.11
C ASP A 968 13.61 -13.96 -28.33
N TYR A 969 13.25 -13.84 -27.05
CA TYR A 969 13.72 -12.76 -26.16
C TYR A 969 15.21 -12.87 -25.77
N SER A 970 15.95 -13.86 -26.29
CA SER A 970 17.42 -13.95 -26.10
C SER A 970 18.22 -13.05 -27.06
N ARG A 971 17.56 -12.48 -28.09
CA ARG A 971 18.19 -11.59 -29.08
C ARG A 971 18.01 -10.12 -28.69
N GLU A 972 19.07 -9.34 -28.79
CA GLU A 972 19.12 -7.92 -28.37
C GLU A 972 18.09 -7.00 -29.06
N ASN A 973 17.56 -7.40 -30.22
CA ASN A 973 16.59 -6.61 -31.01
C ASN A 973 15.24 -7.30 -31.20
N ASN A 974 14.82 -8.16 -30.26
CA ASN A 974 13.49 -8.76 -30.32
C ASN A 974 12.53 -8.06 -29.36
N SER A 975 11.64 -7.24 -29.93
CA SER A 975 10.62 -6.44 -29.24
C SER A 975 9.35 -7.22 -28.89
N GLY A 976 9.29 -8.52 -29.21
CA GLY A 976 8.02 -9.26 -29.17
C GLY A 976 7.00 -8.78 -30.21
N GLY A 977 7.46 -8.06 -31.25
CA GLY A 977 6.63 -7.53 -32.31
C GLY A 977 6.28 -8.54 -33.42
N VAL A 978 5.37 -8.12 -34.29
CA VAL A 978 4.65 -8.96 -35.25
C VAL A 978 5.39 -9.00 -36.60
N SER A 979 6.43 -9.82 -36.71
CA SER A 979 7.10 -10.08 -37.99
C SER A 979 6.37 -11.14 -38.83
N MET A 980 5.21 -10.79 -39.39
CA MET A 980 4.42 -11.66 -40.26
C MET A 980 5.11 -11.91 -41.61
N ARG A 981 4.94 -13.12 -42.15
CA ARG A 981 5.50 -13.55 -43.43
C ARG A 981 4.45 -14.25 -44.28
N GLU A 982 4.41 -13.89 -45.55
CA GLU A 982 3.53 -14.47 -46.57
C GLU A 982 4.18 -15.68 -47.26
N ASP A 983 5.50 -15.82 -47.16
CA ASP A 983 6.28 -16.88 -47.82
C ASP A 983 6.16 -18.26 -47.15
N GLY A 984 5.50 -18.34 -46.00
CA GLY A 984 5.32 -19.57 -45.23
C GLY A 984 6.54 -20.00 -44.42
N GLY A 985 7.60 -19.18 -44.36
CA GLY A 985 8.88 -19.51 -43.73
C GLY A 985 8.95 -19.31 -42.22
N GLY A 986 7.82 -19.09 -41.54
CA GLY A 986 7.75 -19.00 -40.07
C GLY A 986 7.38 -20.32 -39.40
N SER A 987 7.83 -20.53 -38.16
CA SER A 987 7.55 -21.73 -37.36
C SER A 987 6.07 -21.89 -36.95
N GLN A 988 5.29 -20.81 -36.94
CA GLN A 988 3.88 -20.82 -36.53
C GLN A 988 2.98 -20.21 -37.61
N ARG A 989 1.71 -20.65 -37.64
CA ARG A 989 0.68 -20.18 -38.58
C ARG A 989 -0.49 -19.57 -37.84
N ILE A 990 -1.02 -18.46 -38.38
CA ILE A 990 -2.23 -17.80 -37.89
C ILE A 990 -3.19 -17.53 -39.06
N ARG A 991 -4.50 -17.54 -38.77
CA ARG A 991 -5.52 -17.20 -39.76
C ARG A 991 -5.41 -15.72 -40.12
N SER A 992 -5.35 -15.44 -41.43
CA SER A 992 -5.49 -14.10 -41.99
C SER A 992 -6.95 -13.80 -42.30
N VAL A 993 -7.42 -12.61 -41.93
CA VAL A 993 -8.84 -12.22 -41.99
C VAL A 993 -8.96 -10.76 -42.41
N PRO A 994 -9.82 -10.42 -43.38
CA PRO A 994 -10.19 -9.03 -43.63
C PRO A 994 -10.80 -8.39 -42.39
N LEU A 995 -10.35 -7.20 -42.03
CA LEU A 995 -10.82 -6.50 -40.82
C LEU A 995 -12.35 -6.30 -40.84
N ASP A 996 -12.94 -6.09 -42.01
CA ASP A 996 -14.40 -6.00 -42.19
C ASP A 996 -15.18 -7.25 -41.72
N GLN A 997 -14.53 -8.42 -41.65
CA GLN A 997 -15.15 -9.64 -41.13
C GLN A 997 -15.05 -9.76 -39.60
N LEU A 998 -14.12 -9.05 -38.98
CA LEU A 998 -13.93 -9.04 -37.52
C LEU A 998 -14.72 -7.91 -36.86
N VAL A 999 -14.89 -6.77 -37.54
CA VAL A 999 -15.65 -5.63 -37.02
C VAL A 999 -17.15 -5.96 -37.01
N PRO A 1000 -17.80 -6.03 -35.82
CA PRO A 1000 -19.23 -6.31 -35.76
C PRO A 1000 -20.04 -5.26 -36.51
N GLY A 1001 -21.16 -5.67 -37.12
CA GLY A 1001 -21.94 -4.79 -38.00
C GLY A 1001 -22.52 -3.55 -37.31
N ASP A 1002 -22.66 -3.58 -35.98
CA ASP A 1002 -23.16 -2.49 -35.14
C ASP A 1002 -22.03 -1.62 -34.54
N PHE A 1003 -20.76 -1.85 -34.89
CA PHE A 1003 -19.66 -0.96 -34.48
C PHE A 1003 -19.71 0.35 -35.27
N ASP A 1004 -19.79 1.46 -34.53
CA ASP A 1004 -19.58 2.81 -35.04
C ASP A 1004 -18.14 3.25 -34.80
N VAL A 1005 -17.24 2.89 -35.73
CA VAL A 1005 -15.79 3.02 -35.53
C VAL A 1005 -15.34 4.47 -35.72
N GLY A 1006 -14.78 5.06 -34.66
CA GLY A 1006 -14.21 6.41 -34.67
C GLY A 1006 -12.70 6.45 -34.85
N LEU A 1007 -12.01 5.38 -34.45
CA LEU A 1007 -10.55 5.27 -34.50
C LEU A 1007 -10.14 3.85 -34.91
N ILE A 1008 -9.18 3.75 -35.84
CA ILE A 1008 -8.46 2.51 -36.14
C ILE A 1008 -6.97 2.76 -35.84
N LYS A 1009 -6.41 2.05 -34.85
CA LYS A 1009 -4.97 2.04 -34.52
C LYS A 1009 -4.31 0.80 -35.12
N ILE A 1010 -3.19 0.94 -35.83
CA ILE A 1010 -2.53 -0.16 -36.54
C ILE A 1010 -1.02 -0.18 -36.23
N ASP A 1011 -0.51 -1.33 -35.84
CA ASP A 1011 0.90 -1.57 -35.49
C ASP A 1011 1.29 -3.02 -35.87
N VAL A 1012 1.63 -3.24 -37.13
CA VAL A 1012 1.76 -4.61 -37.71
C VAL A 1012 3.01 -4.79 -38.58
N GLU A 1013 4.09 -4.06 -38.26
CA GLU A 1013 5.44 -4.15 -38.84
C GLU A 1013 5.53 -4.27 -40.38
N GLY A 1014 4.73 -3.53 -41.14
CA GLY A 1014 4.78 -3.46 -42.60
C GLY A 1014 3.55 -4.03 -43.31
N PHE A 1015 2.53 -4.51 -42.58
CA PHE A 1015 1.26 -5.00 -43.15
C PHE A 1015 0.14 -3.94 -43.13
N GLU A 1016 0.45 -2.68 -42.81
CA GLU A 1016 -0.54 -1.63 -42.55
C GLU A 1016 -1.48 -1.43 -43.74
N GLN A 1017 -0.93 -1.39 -44.96
CA GLN A 1017 -1.72 -1.23 -46.18
C GLN A 1017 -2.70 -2.40 -46.37
N LYS A 1018 -2.28 -3.64 -46.11
CA LYS A 1018 -3.14 -4.83 -46.25
C LYS A 1018 -4.26 -4.84 -45.22
N VAL A 1019 -3.98 -4.43 -43.99
CA VAL A 1019 -5.02 -4.26 -42.95
C VAL A 1019 -6.08 -3.27 -43.44
N LEU A 1020 -5.66 -2.16 -44.03
CA LEU A 1020 -6.57 -1.13 -44.55
C LEU A 1020 -7.36 -1.58 -45.79
N GLU A 1021 -6.74 -2.34 -46.69
CA GLU A 1021 -7.42 -2.96 -47.84
C GLU A 1021 -8.50 -3.96 -47.37
N GLY A 1022 -8.25 -4.69 -46.29
CA GLY A 1022 -9.22 -5.56 -45.62
C GLY A 1022 -10.30 -4.83 -44.81
N ALA A 1023 -10.21 -3.50 -44.67
CA ALA A 1023 -11.10 -2.65 -43.88
C ALA A 1023 -11.92 -1.66 -44.73
N THR A 1024 -11.94 -1.82 -46.06
CA THR A 1024 -12.51 -0.85 -46.99
C THR A 1024 -14.00 -0.58 -46.74
N GLY A 1025 -14.78 -1.59 -46.36
CA GLY A 1025 -16.20 -1.44 -46.00
C GLY A 1025 -16.39 -0.64 -44.71
N THR A 1026 -15.61 -0.92 -43.68
CA THR A 1026 -15.62 -0.17 -42.41
C THR A 1026 -15.17 1.27 -42.61
N ILE A 1027 -14.12 1.50 -43.41
CA ILE A 1027 -13.62 2.84 -43.75
C ILE A 1027 -14.66 3.65 -44.53
N ALA A 1028 -15.32 3.02 -45.51
CA ALA A 1028 -16.39 3.66 -46.28
C ALA A 1028 -17.60 4.01 -45.41
N ARG A 1029 -17.95 3.12 -44.45
CA ARG A 1029 -19.11 3.29 -43.57
C ARG A 1029 -18.90 4.33 -42.48
N CYS A 1030 -17.78 4.25 -41.77
CA CYS A 1030 -17.57 4.98 -40.52
C CYS A 1030 -16.64 6.21 -40.65
N ARG A 1031 -15.86 6.29 -41.74
CA ARG A 1031 -14.85 7.34 -41.99
C ARG A 1031 -14.01 7.64 -40.72
N PRO A 1032 -13.35 6.63 -40.13
CA PRO A 1032 -12.65 6.78 -38.85
C PRO A 1032 -11.37 7.62 -38.99
N ALA A 1033 -10.87 8.16 -37.87
CA ALA A 1033 -9.46 8.54 -37.80
C ALA A 1033 -8.60 7.27 -37.86
N ILE A 1034 -7.48 7.30 -38.57
CA ILE A 1034 -6.56 6.16 -38.67
C ILE A 1034 -5.22 6.59 -38.12
N TYR A 1035 -4.70 5.85 -37.16
CA TYR A 1035 -3.40 6.09 -36.56
C TYR A 1035 -2.55 4.84 -36.72
N LEU A 1036 -1.41 4.93 -37.39
CA LEU A 1036 -0.62 3.74 -37.71
C LEU A 1036 0.87 3.95 -37.50
N GLU A 1037 1.59 2.90 -37.09
CA GLU A 1037 3.05 2.87 -37.09
C GLU A 1037 3.56 2.62 -38.52
N ASN A 1038 4.49 3.44 -38.96
CA ASN A 1038 5.06 3.42 -40.30
C ASN A 1038 6.59 3.54 -40.24
N ASP A 1039 7.24 2.42 -39.97
CA ASP A 1039 8.70 2.30 -39.83
C ASP A 1039 9.37 1.63 -41.06
N ARG A 1040 8.58 0.97 -41.93
CA ARG A 1040 9.02 0.34 -43.19
C ARG A 1040 9.08 1.33 -44.35
N VAL A 1041 10.22 1.99 -44.49
CA VAL A 1041 10.46 3.02 -45.51
C VAL A 1041 10.10 2.58 -46.93
N GLU A 1042 10.44 1.35 -47.31
CA GLU A 1042 10.20 0.78 -48.63
C GLU A 1042 8.72 0.53 -48.96
N ARG A 1043 7.85 0.46 -47.94
CA ARG A 1043 6.38 0.27 -48.11
C ARG A 1043 5.59 1.55 -47.91
N SER A 1044 6.17 2.54 -47.24
CA SER A 1044 5.53 3.81 -46.87
C SER A 1044 4.91 4.57 -48.05
N LYS A 1045 5.63 4.66 -49.17
CA LYS A 1045 5.16 5.41 -50.35
C LYS A 1045 3.81 4.90 -50.86
N ALA A 1046 3.69 3.59 -51.04
CA ALA A 1046 2.46 2.97 -51.56
C ALA A 1046 1.27 3.16 -50.59
N LEU A 1047 1.53 3.04 -49.28
CA LEU A 1047 0.53 3.28 -48.24
C LEU A 1047 0.02 4.74 -48.24
N ILE A 1048 0.93 5.71 -48.34
CA ILE A 1048 0.60 7.15 -48.39
C ILE A 1048 -0.26 7.47 -49.61
N GLU A 1049 0.15 6.99 -50.79
CA GLU A 1049 -0.59 7.17 -52.04
C GLU A 1049 -2.00 6.54 -51.95
N TRP A 1050 -2.12 5.37 -51.32
CA TRP A 1050 -3.40 4.70 -51.09
C TRP A 1050 -4.32 5.52 -50.18
N LEU A 1051 -3.82 6.04 -49.07
CA LEU A 1051 -4.60 6.86 -48.13
C LEU A 1051 -5.08 8.18 -48.75
N TRP A 1052 -4.24 8.83 -49.56
CA TRP A 1052 -4.66 10.01 -50.33
C TRP A 1052 -5.77 9.67 -51.32
N ALA A 1053 -5.65 8.55 -52.04
CA ALA A 1053 -6.69 8.07 -52.94
C ALA A 1053 -8.01 7.74 -52.21
N ALA A 1054 -7.92 7.25 -50.96
CA ALA A 1054 -9.08 7.02 -50.07
C ALA A 1054 -9.67 8.31 -49.47
N GLY A 1055 -9.11 9.48 -49.79
CA GLY A 1055 -9.62 10.78 -49.37
C GLY A 1055 -9.26 11.16 -47.94
N TYR A 1056 -8.02 10.87 -47.52
CA TYR A 1056 -7.47 11.24 -46.23
C TYR A 1056 -6.35 12.29 -46.36
N LYS A 1057 -6.22 13.14 -45.35
CA LYS A 1057 -5.05 14.01 -45.11
C LYS A 1057 -4.15 13.35 -44.07
N LEU A 1058 -2.84 13.55 -44.19
CA LEU A 1058 -1.85 12.79 -43.45
C LEU A 1058 -0.88 13.70 -42.70
N TRP A 1059 -0.46 13.27 -41.51
CA TRP A 1059 0.56 13.94 -40.69
C TRP A 1059 1.49 12.93 -40.02
N TRP A 1060 2.78 13.25 -39.98
CA TRP A 1060 3.77 12.52 -39.20
C TRP A 1060 3.68 12.89 -37.71
N HIS A 1061 3.63 11.87 -36.86
CA HIS A 1061 3.76 11.95 -35.40
C HIS A 1061 4.94 11.08 -34.96
N ILE A 1062 6.01 11.71 -34.47
CA ILE A 1062 7.27 11.01 -34.16
C ILE A 1062 7.58 11.16 -32.66
N PRO A 1063 6.79 10.53 -31.77
CA PRO A 1063 7.00 10.65 -30.34
C PRO A 1063 8.30 9.95 -29.92
N PRO A 1064 9.16 10.59 -29.11
CA PRO A 1064 10.27 9.88 -28.49
C PRO A 1064 9.72 8.81 -27.54
N LEU A 1065 10.38 7.66 -27.49
CA LEU A 1065 9.93 6.55 -26.64
C LEU A 1065 10.08 6.91 -25.15
N PHE A 1066 11.14 7.63 -24.80
CA PHE A 1066 11.37 8.15 -23.45
C PHE A 1066 10.91 9.60 -23.31
N ASN A 1067 10.17 9.89 -22.23
CA ASN A 1067 9.79 11.24 -21.85
C ASN A 1067 10.26 11.54 -20.41
N PRO A 1068 11.24 12.45 -20.21
CA PRO A 1068 11.79 12.76 -18.88
C PRO A 1068 10.78 13.40 -17.93
N GLY A 1069 9.72 14.01 -18.44
CA GLY A 1069 8.66 14.60 -17.63
C GLY A 1069 7.59 13.63 -17.17
N ASN A 1070 7.65 12.37 -17.62
CA ASN A 1070 6.49 11.48 -17.54
C ASN A 1070 6.77 10.11 -16.92
N PHE A 1071 7.90 9.47 -17.21
CA PHE A 1071 8.25 8.08 -16.84
C PHE A 1071 8.42 7.86 -15.31
N ALA A 1072 7.32 7.98 -14.56
CA ALA A 1072 7.24 7.97 -13.10
C ALA A 1072 8.30 8.83 -12.37
N GLY A 1073 8.67 9.97 -12.95
CA GLY A 1073 9.69 10.88 -12.39
C GLY A 1073 11.14 10.40 -12.53
N LYS A 1074 11.40 9.34 -13.32
CA LYS A 1074 12.77 8.86 -13.61
C LYS A 1074 13.39 9.67 -14.74
N SER A 1075 14.61 10.18 -14.50
CA SER A 1075 15.37 10.96 -15.48
C SER A 1075 16.32 10.12 -16.35
N GLU A 1076 16.52 8.84 -16.01
CA GLU A 1076 17.41 7.95 -16.76
C GLU A 1076 16.73 7.43 -18.02
N ASN A 1077 17.29 7.77 -19.19
CA ASN A 1077 16.83 7.31 -20.48
C ASN A 1077 17.59 6.06 -20.94
N ILE A 1078 17.02 4.87 -20.74
CA ILE A 1078 17.63 3.61 -21.19
C ILE A 1078 17.44 3.35 -22.69
N TYR A 1079 16.54 4.09 -23.34
CA TYR A 1079 16.21 3.93 -24.75
C TYR A 1079 17.01 4.86 -25.66
N GLY A 1080 17.80 5.79 -25.10
CA GLY A 1080 18.56 6.77 -25.87
C GLY A 1080 17.67 7.61 -26.78
N ASN A 1081 18.03 7.75 -28.06
CA ASN A 1081 17.30 8.57 -29.04
C ASN A 1081 16.28 7.76 -29.86
N VAL A 1082 15.70 6.70 -29.29
CA VAL A 1082 14.65 5.91 -29.94
C VAL A 1082 13.34 6.68 -29.95
N ALA A 1083 12.68 6.69 -31.10
CA ALA A 1083 11.36 7.28 -31.33
C ALA A 1083 10.52 6.31 -32.16
N SER A 1084 9.21 6.32 -31.95
CA SER A 1084 8.26 5.61 -32.82
C SER A 1084 7.89 6.50 -33.99
N PHE A 1085 7.74 5.92 -35.19
CA PHE A 1085 7.49 6.65 -36.42
C PHE A 1085 6.04 6.42 -36.85
N ASN A 1086 5.14 7.27 -36.37
CA ASN A 1086 3.70 7.10 -36.59
C ASN A 1086 3.16 8.11 -37.60
N MET A 1087 2.00 7.76 -38.18
CA MET A 1087 1.24 8.60 -39.08
C MET A 1087 -0.22 8.68 -38.64
N LEU A 1088 -0.74 9.91 -38.57
CA LEU A 1088 -2.17 10.18 -38.43
C LEU A 1088 -2.76 10.41 -39.83
N ALA A 1089 -3.85 9.71 -40.14
CA ALA A 1089 -4.72 9.99 -41.26
C ALA A 1089 -6.12 10.43 -40.80
N LEU A 1090 -6.58 11.58 -41.28
CA LEU A 1090 -7.95 12.06 -41.05
C LEU A 1090 -8.71 12.19 -42.37
N PRO A 1091 -10.01 11.88 -42.41
CA PRO A 1091 -10.84 12.14 -43.58
C PRO A 1091 -10.76 13.61 -44.03
N ASN A 1092 -10.72 13.86 -45.34
CA ASN A 1092 -10.59 15.21 -45.93
C ASN A 1092 -11.60 16.24 -45.38
N GLU A 1093 -12.81 15.77 -45.07
CA GLU A 1093 -13.95 16.50 -44.53
C GLU A 1093 -13.84 16.84 -43.03
N THR A 1094 -12.83 16.34 -42.32
CA THR A 1094 -12.63 16.59 -40.89
C THR A 1094 -12.22 18.06 -40.68
N ALA A 1095 -13.05 18.82 -39.96
CA ALA A 1095 -12.87 20.26 -39.71
C ALA A 1095 -11.97 20.55 -38.48
N ILE A 1096 -10.91 19.76 -38.28
CA ILE A 1096 -9.99 19.87 -37.13
C ILE A 1096 -8.65 20.47 -37.57
N ALA A 1097 -8.16 21.46 -36.83
CA ALA A 1097 -6.82 21.99 -37.01
C ALA A 1097 -5.80 21.11 -36.27
N VAL A 1098 -4.91 20.44 -37.00
CA VAL A 1098 -3.83 19.63 -36.43
C VAL A 1098 -2.63 20.55 -36.14
N GLN A 1099 -2.26 20.69 -34.87
CA GLN A 1099 -1.12 21.50 -34.43
C GLN A 1099 0.02 20.60 -33.93
N GLY A 1100 1.27 21.00 -34.20
CA GLY A 1100 2.45 20.29 -33.69
C GLY A 1100 2.86 19.04 -34.46
N LEU A 1101 2.08 18.58 -35.43
CA LEU A 1101 2.46 17.49 -36.35
C LEU A 1101 2.93 18.02 -37.70
N THR A 1102 3.79 17.25 -38.38
CA THR A 1102 4.31 17.61 -39.71
C THR A 1102 3.40 17.05 -40.79
N PRO A 1103 2.78 17.85 -41.66
CA PRO A 1103 1.97 17.34 -42.78
C PRO A 1103 2.81 16.45 -43.70
N VAL A 1104 2.19 15.38 -44.22
CA VAL A 1104 2.80 14.57 -45.28
C VAL A 1104 2.43 15.21 -46.62
N GLU A 1105 3.39 15.83 -47.28
CA GLU A 1105 3.20 16.52 -48.58
C GLU A 1105 3.80 15.73 -49.77
N ASP A 1106 4.71 14.79 -49.48
CA ASP A 1106 5.41 13.97 -50.47
C ASP A 1106 5.50 12.52 -49.98
N ALA A 1107 4.93 11.60 -50.75
CA ALA A 1107 4.92 10.17 -50.44
C ALA A 1107 6.32 9.53 -50.49
N GLY A 1108 7.29 10.15 -51.15
CA GLY A 1108 8.69 9.72 -51.13
C GLY A 1108 9.50 10.22 -49.93
N ALA A 1109 8.97 11.17 -49.15
CA ALA A 1109 9.69 11.85 -48.08
C ALA A 1109 9.40 11.25 -46.70
N HIS A 1110 9.99 10.10 -46.41
CA HIS A 1110 9.89 9.47 -45.08
C HIS A 1110 10.83 10.15 -44.06
N PRO A 1111 10.39 10.41 -42.83
CA PRO A 1111 11.25 10.97 -41.78
C PRO A 1111 12.53 10.17 -41.47
N LEU A 1112 12.51 8.84 -41.64
CA LEU A 1112 13.68 7.97 -41.46
C LEU A 1112 14.78 8.22 -42.52
N LEU A 1113 14.42 8.72 -43.71
CA LEU A 1113 15.37 9.06 -44.77
C LEU A 1113 16.08 10.40 -44.55
N ARG A 1114 15.62 11.22 -43.59
CA ARG A 1114 16.14 12.57 -43.32
C ARG A 1114 17.18 12.63 -42.20
N ARG A 1115 17.70 11.51 -41.68
CA ARG A 1115 18.73 11.51 -40.61
C ARG A 1115 20.08 12.07 -41.10
N HIS A 1116 20.20 13.40 -41.03
CA HIS A 1116 21.29 14.07 -40.31
C HIS A 1116 20.73 14.69 -39.04
#